data_AF-A0A2E1X9G6-F1
#
_entry.id   AF-A0A2E1X9G6-F1
#
_cell.length_a   1.000
_cell.length_b   1.000
_cell.length_c   1.000
_cell.angle_alpha   90.00
_cell.angle_beta   90.00
_cell.angle_gamma   90.00
#
_symmetry.space_group_name_H-M   'P 1'
#
loop_
_entity.id
_entity.type
_entity.pdbx_description
1 polymer ?
#
loop_
_entity_poly.entity_id
_entity_poly.type
_entity_poly.pdbx_seq_one_letter_code
_entity_poly.pdbx_strand_id
1 'polypeptide(L)'
;MRSASHGVGSFVLKSLIIAFFVVGAGYSLWQQHSVADPQQSDIDTQLATDSGASSASMAFASADVQAPALPWAAADYYRHLVESKSAPSQDAAQQPASAQDPPTQDPPTQDPPVQDPPPTVDPQDATEQSEVRPGRRGAGERQGRRGNREGRRGRGAGPGAGQEGDNAAAAESDGQDADESSASDDDGSDEESGEGRGGRSRGDRSEASEKKKPREGIPVQHPLIEERCVVCHVRDDEGKMTRISYMRKTPEAWEISVKRMARLYFVSLTPEEAKEVVRYLSEEHGLSRSEARAAMYESERRVHWSEEDRDDDLRQTCAECHTLGRVLSERRDEEEWKLLKATHLALYPLVGFQSFRGRSSGGGRSRGEDSESESEGGSSSRGGRGQDRADRVLATLAKEQGLFSDEWRNWNQEKREVPLEGNWIVKGHEVGRGPIRGTLELKRISTGEYESQWRWLRADGRTVVRNGTGLFYAGHSWRGRSTSTAPGELGSLKEVMLLDESWIRMEGRLFTGEYNELGIEVELLRASDTPTILGVLGGELAVPSSANRIEVIGCGFPEKVVAADFHLGKGITVLGLERHDATRVSLLVDVEPDLPLGKRAIDFRILQGPRVITLYDTIDGIRIRPNPGFSRVGGKMRPKQLERFEAVAFTRGPDGVPYNEDDVDLMTVPVKWHLEEFPIRPGDDDLQFVGELDENTGVFTPAIDGPNPERRFNANNIGDVYVVATCTMTVPERKEVKEETEEDEGDGSNGDSEEDSSEGSEPNSGEDSEDSTVEDGKKQIVAADEPPKMVEKEFRARGHLLVTVPIYVKWDQYEWNQR
;
A
#
# COMPACT_ATOMS: atom_id res chain seq x y z
N MET A 1 3.94 20.73 -85.42
CA MET A 1 5.40 20.64 -85.71
C MET A 1 6.01 19.75 -84.61
N ARG A 2 6.90 18.76 -84.82
CA ARG A 2 8.15 18.65 -85.61
C ARG A 2 9.33 19.49 -85.10
N SER A 3 10.08 18.96 -84.13
CA SER A 3 11.55 18.74 -84.17
C SER A 3 11.99 17.98 -82.90
N ALA A 4 12.85 16.95 -82.80
CA ALA A 4 13.67 16.11 -83.70
C ALA A 4 15.20 16.16 -83.49
N SER A 5 15.71 15.30 -82.60
CA SER A 5 17.08 14.76 -82.53
C SER A 5 17.02 13.38 -81.83
N HIS A 6 17.35 12.26 -82.50
CA HIS A 6 18.68 11.62 -82.57
C HIS A 6 19.26 11.22 -81.18
N GLY A 7 19.60 9.96 -80.87
CA GLY A 7 19.33 8.69 -81.57
C GLY A 7 20.44 7.61 -81.37
N VAL A 8 20.04 6.36 -81.10
CA VAL A 8 20.87 5.12 -81.01
C VAL A 8 21.86 5.09 -79.80
N GLY A 9 22.02 4.00 -79.05
CA GLY A 9 21.34 2.69 -79.01
C GLY A 9 21.38 2.11 -77.58
N SER A 10 20.41 1.31 -77.12
CA SER A 10 20.13 -0.07 -77.57
C SER A 10 21.19 -1.12 -77.17
N PHE A 11 21.52 -1.20 -75.88
CA PHE A 11 21.86 -2.46 -75.18
C PHE A 11 21.47 -2.32 -73.69
N VAL A 12 21.54 -3.40 -72.90
CA VAL A 12 21.16 -3.51 -71.45
C VAL A 12 19.66 -3.53 -71.10
N LEU A 13 18.73 -2.96 -71.90
CA LEU A 13 17.27 -3.09 -71.65
C LEU A 13 16.68 -4.51 -71.94
N LYS A 14 17.50 -5.56 -71.75
CA LYS A 14 17.09 -6.97 -71.64
C LYS A 14 17.62 -7.66 -70.37
N SER A 15 18.44 -6.98 -69.56
CA SER A 15 18.99 -7.53 -68.31
C SER A 15 18.09 -7.29 -67.08
N LEU A 16 17.09 -6.40 -67.19
CA LEU A 16 16.19 -6.01 -66.10
C LEU A 16 14.90 -6.85 -66.00
N ILE A 17 14.68 -7.79 -66.92
CA ILE A 17 13.50 -8.69 -66.94
C ILE A 17 13.84 -10.11 -66.44
N ILE A 18 15.11 -10.41 -66.22
CA ILE A 18 15.58 -11.73 -65.73
C ILE A 18 16.14 -11.66 -64.28
N ALA A 19 16.34 -10.45 -63.74
CA ALA A 19 16.83 -10.27 -62.36
C ALA A 19 15.74 -10.38 -61.27
N PHE A 20 14.46 -10.19 -61.60
CA PHE A 20 13.35 -10.24 -60.63
C PHE A 20 12.74 -11.65 -60.44
N PHE A 21 13.22 -12.66 -61.17
CA PHE A 21 12.61 -14.00 -61.21
C PHE A 21 13.32 -15.08 -60.38
N VAL A 22 14.27 -14.70 -59.51
CA VAL A 22 15.11 -15.65 -58.73
C VAL A 22 14.99 -15.45 -57.20
N VAL A 23 14.31 -14.39 -56.73
CA VAL A 23 14.09 -14.14 -55.28
C VAL A 23 12.62 -14.32 -54.86
N GLY A 24 11.67 -14.28 -55.81
CA GLY A 24 10.22 -14.39 -55.55
C GLY A 24 9.66 -15.81 -55.39
N ALA A 25 10.50 -16.83 -55.17
CA ALA A 25 10.11 -18.25 -55.25
C ALA A 25 10.32 -19.06 -53.95
N GLY A 26 10.52 -18.40 -52.81
CA GLY A 26 10.87 -19.05 -51.54
C GLY A 26 9.85 -18.95 -50.39
N TYR A 27 8.72 -18.27 -50.56
CA TYR A 27 7.86 -17.87 -49.43
C TYR A 27 6.34 -18.10 -49.59
N SER A 28 5.88 -18.58 -50.75
CA SER A 28 4.45 -18.75 -51.05
C SER A 28 4.01 -20.23 -51.03
N LEU A 29 4.50 -21.02 -50.07
CA LEU A 29 4.25 -22.46 -50.01
C LEU A 29 4.08 -23.01 -48.57
N TRP A 30 3.62 -22.18 -47.63
CA TRP A 30 3.27 -22.65 -46.27
C TRP A 30 2.12 -21.88 -45.59
N GLN A 31 1.09 -21.47 -46.35
CA GLN A 31 -0.17 -21.01 -45.76
C GLN A 31 -1.34 -21.12 -46.76
N GLN A 32 -2.18 -22.17 -46.62
CA GLN A 32 -3.64 -22.13 -46.47
C GLN A 32 -4.30 -23.49 -46.82
N HIS A 33 -5.44 -23.74 -46.18
CA HIS A 33 -6.31 -24.92 -46.25
C HIS A 33 -5.77 -26.24 -45.63
N SER A 34 -6.57 -27.02 -44.89
CA SER A 34 -7.87 -26.75 -44.25
C SER A 34 -8.21 -27.81 -43.17
N VAL A 35 -8.86 -27.36 -42.10
CA VAL A 35 -9.95 -28.03 -41.32
C VAL A 35 -9.97 -29.57 -41.19
N ALA A 36 -9.90 -30.07 -39.94
CA ALA A 36 -10.69 -31.17 -39.33
C ALA A 36 -9.92 -31.97 -38.25
N ASP A 37 -10.70 -32.47 -37.29
CA ASP A 37 -10.39 -33.37 -36.16
C ASP A 37 -11.48 -34.49 -36.17
N PRO A 38 -11.40 -35.63 -35.45
CA PRO A 38 -10.29 -36.33 -34.77
C PRO A 38 -10.01 -37.74 -35.34
N GLN A 39 -8.91 -38.41 -34.93
CA GLN A 39 -9.00 -39.77 -34.32
C GLN A 39 -7.66 -40.37 -33.80
N GLN A 40 -7.82 -40.93 -32.59
CA GLN A 40 -7.13 -41.97 -31.82
C GLN A 40 -6.38 -43.11 -32.58
N SER A 41 -5.55 -43.83 -31.80
CA SER A 41 -4.81 -45.09 -32.08
C SER A 41 -3.42 -45.00 -32.72
N ASP A 42 -2.47 -45.90 -32.45
CA ASP A 42 -2.14 -46.68 -31.24
C ASP A 42 -0.75 -47.30 -31.46
N ILE A 43 0.23 -47.08 -30.56
CA ILE A 43 1.41 -47.93 -30.43
C ILE A 43 1.74 -48.10 -28.94
N ASP A 44 1.39 -49.28 -28.43
CA ASP A 44 1.89 -49.88 -27.18
C ASP A 44 3.45 -49.95 -27.16
N THR A 45 4.16 -50.08 -26.03
CA THR A 45 3.79 -50.89 -24.86
C THR A 45 4.57 -50.47 -23.59
N GLN A 46 3.87 -50.49 -22.45
CA GLN A 46 4.31 -51.02 -21.14
C GLN A 46 5.60 -50.57 -20.40
N LEU A 47 5.38 -50.20 -19.12
CA LEU A 47 6.13 -50.56 -17.89
C LEU A 47 7.63 -50.14 -17.74
N ALA A 48 8.15 -49.84 -16.55
CA ALA A 48 7.53 -49.66 -15.22
C ALA A 48 8.43 -48.81 -14.28
N THR A 49 7.86 -48.50 -13.12
CA THR A 49 8.51 -48.05 -11.88
C THR A 49 9.83 -48.78 -11.53
N ASP A 50 10.81 -48.06 -10.97
CA ASP A 50 11.01 -48.11 -9.51
C ASP A 50 11.76 -46.88 -8.96
N SER A 51 11.78 -46.80 -7.63
CA SER A 51 12.49 -45.87 -6.75
C SER A 51 13.94 -46.31 -6.48
N GLY A 52 14.79 -45.37 -6.03
CA GLY A 52 16.16 -45.70 -5.60
C GLY A 52 17.06 -44.48 -5.45
N ALA A 53 17.65 -44.31 -4.27
CA ALA A 53 18.51 -43.17 -3.95
C ALA A 53 19.96 -43.35 -4.43
N SER A 54 20.64 -42.23 -4.73
CA SER A 54 21.98 -41.96 -4.19
C SER A 54 22.36 -40.49 -4.39
N SER A 55 23.14 -39.95 -3.46
CA SER A 55 23.89 -38.72 -3.67
C SER A 55 25.02 -38.92 -4.69
N ALA A 56 25.32 -37.87 -5.46
CA ALA A 56 26.53 -37.73 -6.25
C ALA A 56 26.92 -36.25 -6.28
N SER A 57 28.01 -35.89 -5.59
CA SER A 57 28.53 -34.52 -5.60
C SER A 57 29.23 -34.24 -6.94
N MET A 58 28.76 -33.24 -7.68
CA MET A 58 29.54 -32.62 -8.74
C MET A 58 30.22 -31.36 -8.20
N ALA A 59 31.50 -31.48 -7.84
CA ALA A 59 32.34 -30.34 -7.54
C ALA A 59 32.58 -29.53 -8.83
N PHE A 60 32.01 -28.34 -8.92
CA PHE A 60 32.46 -27.34 -9.90
C PHE A 60 33.78 -26.75 -9.42
N ALA A 61 34.82 -26.86 -10.24
CA ALA A 61 36.10 -26.22 -9.98
C ALA A 61 35.93 -24.70 -10.08
N SER A 62 36.18 -23.99 -8.98
CA SER A 62 36.25 -22.53 -8.95
C SER A 62 37.47 -22.07 -9.74
N ALA A 63 37.25 -21.40 -10.88
CA ALA A 63 38.29 -20.60 -11.51
C ALA A 63 38.39 -19.27 -10.77
N ASP A 64 39.55 -18.97 -10.17
CA ASP A 64 39.78 -17.72 -9.46
C ASP A 64 39.75 -16.51 -10.41
N VAL A 65 38.58 -15.87 -10.51
CA VAL A 65 38.43 -14.57 -11.17
C VAL A 65 38.86 -13.48 -10.20
N GLN A 66 40.14 -13.10 -10.26
CA GLN A 66 40.66 -11.97 -9.49
C GLN A 66 39.91 -10.69 -9.88
N ALA A 67 39.22 -10.08 -8.91
CA ALA A 67 38.58 -8.79 -9.08
C ALA A 67 39.63 -7.71 -9.44
N PRO A 68 39.30 -6.74 -10.33
CA PRO A 68 40.24 -5.68 -10.70
C PRO A 68 40.51 -4.79 -9.48
N ALA A 69 41.74 -4.83 -8.96
CA ALA A 69 42.17 -3.97 -7.88
C ALA A 69 42.02 -2.49 -8.27
N LEU A 70 41.46 -1.68 -7.36
CA LEU A 70 41.43 -0.23 -7.52
C LEU A 70 42.86 0.31 -7.71
N PRO A 71 43.11 1.25 -8.63
CA PRO A 71 44.41 1.90 -8.75
C PRO A 71 44.80 2.52 -7.39
N TRP A 72 45.96 2.13 -6.86
CA TRP A 72 46.47 2.52 -5.54
C TRP A 72 46.35 4.02 -5.26
N ALA A 73 46.63 4.87 -6.25
CA ALA A 73 46.51 6.32 -6.17
C ALA A 73 45.10 6.83 -5.77
N ALA A 74 44.03 6.08 -6.06
CA ALA A 74 42.68 6.43 -5.62
C ALA A 74 42.47 6.16 -4.12
N ALA A 75 43.00 5.03 -3.60
CA ALA A 75 42.94 4.72 -2.17
C ALA A 75 43.78 5.71 -1.35
N ASP A 76 44.95 6.10 -1.85
CA ASP A 76 45.82 7.08 -1.20
C ASP A 76 45.22 8.49 -1.23
N TYR A 77 44.55 8.89 -2.32
CA TYR A 77 43.80 10.15 -2.41
C TYR A 77 42.70 10.25 -1.34
N TYR A 78 41.91 9.18 -1.14
CA TYR A 78 40.90 9.16 -0.09
C TYR A 78 41.50 9.13 1.32
N ARG A 79 42.62 8.43 1.54
CA ARG A 79 43.31 8.43 2.84
C ARG A 79 43.81 9.83 3.21
N HIS A 80 44.45 10.52 2.26
CA HIS A 80 44.86 11.92 2.42
C HIS A 80 43.68 12.87 2.72
N LEU A 81 42.50 12.62 2.14
CA LEU A 81 41.28 13.42 2.37
C LEU A 81 40.63 13.21 3.75
N VAL A 82 40.93 12.09 4.42
CA VAL A 82 40.55 11.84 5.81
C VAL A 82 41.57 12.47 6.75
N GLU A 83 42.86 12.18 6.54
CA GLU A 83 43.97 12.68 7.38
C GLU A 83 44.08 14.22 7.37
N SER A 84 43.89 14.86 6.21
CA SER A 84 43.93 16.33 6.09
C SER A 84 42.78 17.07 6.77
N LYS A 85 41.71 16.38 7.19
CA LYS A 85 40.64 16.96 8.02
C LYS A 85 40.90 16.82 9.53
N SER A 86 41.95 16.10 9.92
CA SER A 86 42.25 15.75 11.31
C SER A 86 43.43 16.51 11.91
N ALA A 87 44.07 17.40 11.15
CA ALA A 87 45.24 18.17 11.58
C ALA A 87 44.93 19.68 11.65
N PRO A 88 45.31 20.39 12.75
CA PRO A 88 45.23 21.84 12.80
C PRO A 88 46.31 22.47 11.90
N SER A 89 45.97 23.58 11.25
CA SER A 89 46.85 24.25 10.29
C SER A 89 48.14 24.79 10.93
N GLN A 90 49.30 24.36 10.42
CA GLN A 90 50.56 25.09 10.55
C GLN A 90 51.02 25.53 9.16
N ASP A 91 51.41 26.79 9.05
CA ASP A 91 51.73 27.44 7.78
C ASP A 91 53.25 27.58 7.57
N ALA A 92 53.66 27.56 6.31
CA ALA A 92 54.99 27.93 5.77
C ALA A 92 56.27 27.34 6.43
N ALA A 93 56.96 26.45 5.70
CA ALA A 93 58.31 26.74 5.15
C ALA A 93 58.85 25.70 4.14
N GLN A 94 59.42 26.23 3.04
CA GLN A 94 60.55 25.70 2.25
C GLN A 94 60.44 24.40 1.40
N GLN A 95 60.87 24.55 0.14
CA GLN A 95 61.27 23.57 -0.87
C GLN A 95 62.65 24.01 -1.44
N PRO A 96 63.37 23.21 -2.24
CA PRO A 96 63.52 21.75 -2.24
C PRO A 96 65.00 21.30 -2.33
N ALA A 97 65.27 19.99 -2.28
CA ALA A 97 66.57 19.39 -2.66
C ALA A 97 66.35 18.01 -3.32
N SER A 98 67.34 17.49 -4.06
CA SER A 98 67.14 16.48 -5.11
C SER A 98 67.89 15.15 -4.94
N ALA A 99 67.19 14.05 -5.22
CA ALA A 99 67.63 12.79 -5.85
C ALA A 99 68.86 12.02 -5.31
N GLN A 100 68.68 10.72 -5.01
CA GLN A 100 69.32 9.59 -5.73
C GLN A 100 68.90 8.20 -5.20
N ASP A 101 68.85 7.23 -6.11
CA ASP A 101 68.71 5.76 -5.98
C ASP A 101 69.88 5.12 -6.76
N PRO A 102 70.20 3.80 -6.70
CA PRO A 102 69.68 2.65 -5.91
C PRO A 102 70.88 1.95 -5.15
N PRO A 103 71.05 0.60 -4.91
CA PRO A 103 70.20 -0.58 -5.18
C PRO A 103 70.14 -1.76 -4.15
N THR A 104 69.07 -2.55 -4.29
CA THR A 104 68.81 -4.01 -4.05
C THR A 104 69.77 -4.91 -3.25
N GLN A 105 69.19 -5.77 -2.38
CA GLN A 105 69.37 -7.24 -2.39
C GLN A 105 68.24 -8.00 -1.64
N ASP A 106 68.19 -9.34 -1.76
CA ASP A 106 67.01 -10.22 -1.63
C ASP A 106 66.92 -11.09 -0.33
N PRO A 107 65.78 -11.77 -0.05
CA PRO A 107 65.44 -12.40 1.25
C PRO A 107 65.74 -13.92 1.37
N PRO A 108 65.51 -14.50 2.56
CA PRO A 108 64.54 -15.61 2.74
C PRO A 108 63.63 -15.36 3.99
N THR A 109 62.71 -16.22 4.49
CA THR A 109 62.37 -17.65 4.29
C THR A 109 60.86 -17.89 4.59
N GLN A 110 60.37 -19.14 4.60
CA GLN A 110 59.08 -19.58 5.18
C GLN A 110 59.27 -20.89 5.99
N ASP A 111 58.40 -21.17 6.96
CA ASP A 111 58.34 -22.45 7.72
C ASP A 111 57.16 -23.36 7.26
N PRO A 112 57.30 -24.71 7.31
CA PRO A 112 56.25 -25.67 6.92
C PRO A 112 55.51 -26.36 8.11
N PRO A 113 54.33 -27.01 7.88
CA PRO A 113 53.45 -27.57 8.93
C PRO A 113 53.41 -29.12 9.01
N VAL A 114 52.83 -29.67 10.09
CA VAL A 114 52.41 -31.10 10.25
C VAL A 114 51.11 -31.20 11.10
N GLN A 115 50.35 -32.30 10.99
CA GLN A 115 48.99 -32.51 11.54
C GLN A 115 48.90 -33.58 12.67
N ASP A 116 47.69 -33.68 13.25
CA ASP A 116 47.03 -34.66 14.16
C ASP A 116 47.37 -36.19 13.93
N PRO A 117 47.00 -37.19 14.79
CA PRO A 117 45.67 -37.36 15.45
C PRO A 117 45.62 -38.17 16.81
N PRO A 118 44.64 -39.03 17.20
CA PRO A 118 44.03 -39.04 18.56
C PRO A 118 44.18 -40.39 19.34
N PRO A 119 43.46 -40.63 20.47
CA PRO A 119 42.40 -41.67 20.47
C PRO A 119 41.24 -41.47 21.51
N THR A 120 40.42 -42.52 21.71
CA THR A 120 39.12 -42.55 22.45
C THR A 120 38.98 -43.90 23.25
N VAL A 121 37.97 -44.27 24.06
CA VAL A 121 36.65 -43.72 24.49
C VAL A 121 36.14 -44.44 25.80
N ASP A 122 35.22 -43.83 26.57
CA ASP A 122 34.23 -44.46 27.52
C ASP A 122 34.69 -45.30 28.77
N PRO A 123 33.78 -45.77 29.69
CA PRO A 123 32.54 -45.19 30.28
C PRO A 123 32.37 -45.48 31.83
N GLN A 124 31.11 -45.34 32.35
CA GLN A 124 30.48 -46.06 33.51
C GLN A 124 30.82 -45.64 34.97
N ASP A 125 29.94 -45.73 36.00
CA ASP A 125 28.48 -46.04 36.15
C ASP A 125 27.92 -45.59 37.55
N ALA A 126 26.64 -45.92 37.88
CA ALA A 126 25.96 -45.97 39.22
C ALA A 126 25.55 -44.63 39.92
N THR A 127 24.26 -44.28 40.11
CA THR A 127 23.23 -44.68 41.14
C THR A 127 23.53 -44.22 42.59
N GLU A 128 22.57 -43.89 43.50
CA GLU A 128 21.18 -44.38 43.69
C GLU A 128 20.22 -43.36 44.39
N GLN A 129 19.06 -43.83 44.90
CA GLN A 129 17.81 -43.12 45.24
C GLN A 129 17.70 -42.64 46.71
N SER A 130 16.70 -41.77 47.03
CA SER A 130 15.64 -42.04 48.05
C SER A 130 14.71 -40.82 48.34
N GLU A 131 13.59 -41.05 49.04
CA GLU A 131 12.48 -40.10 49.24
C GLU A 131 12.30 -39.60 50.71
N VAL A 132 11.25 -38.78 50.94
CA VAL A 132 10.33 -38.73 52.12
C VAL A 132 10.11 -37.35 52.79
N ARG A 133 8.82 -37.10 53.08
CA ARG A 133 8.09 -35.94 53.67
C ARG A 133 8.12 -35.92 55.23
N PRO A 134 7.35 -35.06 55.96
CA PRO A 134 6.96 -33.63 55.81
C PRO A 134 7.08 -32.80 57.13
N GLY A 135 6.72 -31.50 57.10
CA GLY A 135 6.41 -30.69 58.30
C GLY A 135 5.21 -29.74 58.09
N ARG A 136 4.34 -29.52 59.11
CA ARG A 136 3.05 -28.79 58.98
C ARG A 136 2.55 -28.17 60.30
N ARG A 137 2.07 -26.91 60.25
CA ARG A 137 1.09 -26.18 61.14
C ARG A 137 1.26 -24.66 60.91
N GLY A 138 0.27 -23.76 61.01
CA GLY A 138 -1.20 -23.84 61.15
C GLY A 138 -1.78 -22.45 60.81
N ALA A 139 -2.90 -22.30 60.10
CA ALA A 139 -4.30 -22.54 60.52
C ALA A 139 -4.93 -21.35 61.29
N GLY A 140 -6.02 -20.76 60.75
CA GLY A 140 -6.70 -19.60 61.33
C GLY A 140 -7.84 -19.04 60.46
N GLU A 141 -8.98 -19.73 60.39
CA GLU A 141 -10.18 -19.31 59.64
C GLU A 141 -11.09 -18.35 60.43
N ARG A 142 -11.94 -17.57 59.72
CA ARG A 142 -13.39 -17.49 60.02
C ARG A 142 -14.24 -16.92 58.88
N GLN A 143 -15.56 -17.13 58.96
CA GLN A 143 -16.52 -17.03 57.85
C GLN A 143 -17.69 -16.07 58.13
N GLY A 144 -18.23 -15.46 57.06
CA GLY A 144 -19.68 -15.17 56.91
C GLY A 144 -20.24 -13.81 57.37
N ARG A 145 -21.49 -13.41 57.02
CA ARG A 145 -22.51 -14.04 56.14
C ARG A 145 -23.72 -13.10 55.82
N ARG A 146 -24.05 -12.90 54.52
CA ARG A 146 -25.36 -12.47 53.90
C ARG A 146 -25.95 -11.06 54.14
N GLY A 147 -26.64 -10.54 53.10
CA GLY A 147 -27.67 -9.48 53.18
C GLY A 147 -27.63 -8.42 52.04
N ASN A 148 -27.85 -8.73 50.76
CA ASN A 148 -29.14 -9.01 50.07
C ASN A 148 -30.14 -7.83 49.96
N ARG A 149 -30.16 -7.09 48.83
CA ARG A 149 -31.40 -6.65 48.13
C ARG A 149 -31.21 -6.27 46.64
N GLU A 150 -32.32 -6.13 45.92
CA GLU A 150 -32.47 -6.10 44.44
C GLU A 150 -32.46 -4.70 43.78
N GLY A 151 -32.31 -4.66 42.44
CA GLY A 151 -32.49 -3.49 41.55
C GLY A 151 -31.38 -3.41 40.48
N ARG A 152 -31.50 -3.88 39.22
CA ARG A 152 -32.52 -3.80 38.13
C ARG A 152 -32.36 -2.53 37.26
N ARG A 153 -32.02 -2.74 35.97
CA ARG A 153 -31.74 -1.76 34.88
C ARG A 153 -30.37 -1.05 35.02
N GLY A 154 -29.64 -0.68 33.95
CA GLY A 154 -29.68 -1.15 32.56
C GLY A 154 -29.67 -0.03 31.50
N ARG A 155 -28.56 0.08 30.72
CA ARG A 155 -28.25 1.12 29.72
C ARG A 155 -28.08 2.53 30.34
N GLY A 156 -27.39 3.50 29.72
CA GLY A 156 -26.50 3.43 28.55
C GLY A 156 -26.20 4.81 27.94
N ALA A 157 -24.96 4.97 27.44
CA ALA A 157 -24.45 5.89 26.41
C ALA A 157 -25.12 7.27 26.14
N GLY A 158 -24.31 8.34 26.22
CA GLY A 158 -24.65 9.69 25.74
C GLY A 158 -25.72 10.40 26.59
N PRO A 159 -26.38 11.45 26.06
CA PRO A 159 -26.15 12.14 24.78
C PRO A 159 -25.78 13.63 25.06
N GLY A 160 -26.04 14.65 24.24
CA GLY A 160 -26.82 14.70 23.01
C GLY A 160 -26.89 16.10 22.37
N ALA A 161 -27.64 16.19 21.27
CA ALA A 161 -28.07 17.46 20.68
C ALA A 161 -29.29 18.03 21.43
N GLY A 162 -29.44 19.35 21.38
CA GLY A 162 -30.72 20.04 21.58
C GLY A 162 -31.33 20.02 22.98
N GLN A 163 -30.85 20.89 23.88
CA GLN A 163 -31.73 21.52 24.87
C GLN A 163 -31.15 22.85 25.39
N GLU A 164 -31.84 23.95 25.10
CA GLU A 164 -31.77 25.20 25.86
C GLU A 164 -33.04 25.29 26.74
N GLY A 165 -33.01 26.13 27.79
CA GLY A 165 -34.18 26.49 28.60
C GLY A 165 -34.12 26.07 30.07
N ASP A 166 -33.71 27.04 30.91
CA ASP A 166 -34.51 27.59 32.02
C ASP A 166 -34.96 26.72 33.24
N ASN A 167 -35.01 27.23 34.47
CA ASN A 167 -34.39 28.44 35.07
C ASN A 167 -34.39 28.34 36.63
N ALA A 168 -33.99 29.43 37.31
CA ALA A 168 -33.98 29.67 38.77
C ALA A 168 -32.94 28.84 39.57
N ALA A 169 -31.90 29.39 40.21
CA ALA A 169 -31.66 30.66 40.93
C ALA A 169 -32.20 30.70 42.37
N ALA A 170 -31.27 30.59 43.32
CA ALA A 170 -31.37 31.09 44.69
C ALA A 170 -29.96 31.54 45.11
N ALA A 171 -29.81 32.78 45.55
CA ALA A 171 -28.55 33.34 46.02
C ALA A 171 -28.67 33.69 47.51
N GLU A 172 -27.63 33.40 48.28
CA GLU A 172 -27.36 34.07 49.56
C GLU A 172 -25.84 34.03 49.82
N SER A 173 -25.34 34.91 50.69
CA SER A 173 -23.93 35.31 50.77
C SER A 173 -23.22 34.83 52.04
N ASP A 174 -22.01 35.35 52.23
CA ASP A 174 -21.17 35.26 53.44
C ASP A 174 -20.46 33.89 53.63
N GLY A 175 -19.14 33.79 53.80
CA GLY A 175 -18.06 34.79 53.72
C GLY A 175 -16.87 34.40 54.63
N GLN A 176 -15.63 34.70 54.21
CA GLN A 176 -14.38 34.68 55.02
C GLN A 176 -13.91 33.29 55.53
N ASP A 177 -12.62 32.90 55.56
CA ASP A 177 -11.33 33.38 55.03
C ASP A 177 -10.57 32.10 54.51
N ALA A 178 -9.40 32.10 53.85
CA ALA A 178 -8.39 33.13 53.64
C ALA A 178 -7.59 32.93 52.33
N ASP A 179 -7.18 34.07 51.76
CA ASP A 179 -6.26 34.27 50.62
C ASP A 179 -4.78 34.09 51.04
N GLU A 180 -3.75 33.97 50.17
CA GLU A 180 -3.67 33.66 48.73
C GLU A 180 -2.23 33.20 48.38
N SER A 181 -1.96 33.01 47.08
CA SER A 181 -0.63 33.17 46.45
C SER A 181 -0.14 34.65 46.50
N SER A 182 0.91 35.18 45.85
CA SER A 182 1.82 34.72 44.78
C SER A 182 3.01 35.70 44.65
N ALA A 183 4.11 35.23 44.04
CA ALA A 183 5.05 36.01 43.21
C ALA A 183 5.90 37.16 43.84
N SER A 184 6.75 37.72 42.97
CA SER A 184 7.66 38.90 43.08
C SER A 184 8.70 38.95 44.21
N ASP A 185 9.76 39.78 44.16
CA ASP A 185 10.68 40.18 43.06
C ASP A 185 11.99 40.72 43.74
N ASP A 186 12.95 41.21 42.94
CA ASP A 186 14.05 42.18 43.21
C ASP A 186 14.52 42.54 44.64
N ASP A 187 15.85 42.70 44.82
CA ASP A 187 16.47 44.02 45.09
C ASP A 187 18.02 43.93 44.99
N GLY A 188 18.69 45.08 44.81
CA GLY A 188 20.15 45.25 44.82
C GLY A 188 20.69 45.93 46.09
N SER A 189 21.86 46.57 45.97
CA SER A 189 22.41 47.51 46.97
C SER A 189 23.57 48.33 46.39
N ASP A 190 23.68 49.60 46.78
CA ASP A 190 24.37 50.67 46.02
C ASP A 190 25.80 51.06 46.46
N GLU A 191 26.50 51.73 45.52
CA GLU A 191 27.52 52.82 45.68
C GLU A 191 28.79 52.58 46.56
N GLU A 192 29.90 53.31 46.44
CA GLU A 192 30.20 54.62 45.81
C GLU A 192 31.68 54.74 45.31
N SER A 193 31.96 55.77 44.49
CA SER A 193 33.26 56.48 44.31
C SER A 193 34.37 55.93 43.38
N GLY A 194 35.10 56.86 42.71
CA GLY A 194 36.49 56.67 42.25
C GLY A 194 36.81 56.90 40.76
N GLU A 195 37.48 58.02 40.41
CA GLU A 195 38.06 58.24 39.07
C GLU A 195 39.36 57.45 38.84
N GLY A 196 39.62 56.91 37.64
CA GLY A 196 40.89 56.21 37.38
C GLY A 196 41.21 55.80 35.94
N ARG A 197 42.18 56.49 35.32
CA ARG A 197 42.72 56.25 33.96
C ARG A 197 43.08 54.78 33.62
N GLY A 198 42.45 54.28 32.56
CA GLY A 198 43.06 53.56 31.42
C GLY A 198 44.17 52.51 31.63
N GLY A 199 43.85 51.24 31.35
CA GLY A 199 44.82 50.16 31.15
C GLY A 199 44.33 49.14 30.11
N ARG A 200 45.23 48.67 29.23
CA ARG A 200 44.94 47.54 28.32
C ARG A 200 45.17 46.23 29.07
N SER A 201 44.22 45.29 28.99
CA SER A 201 44.51 43.88 29.22
C SER A 201 43.72 42.99 28.25
N ARG A 202 44.32 41.88 27.82
CA ARG A 202 43.62 40.79 27.13
C ARG A 202 43.17 39.80 28.20
N GLY A 203 41.87 39.77 28.47
CA GLY A 203 41.24 38.76 29.33
C GLY A 203 40.66 37.64 28.48
N ASP A 204 41.05 36.41 28.80
CA ASP A 204 40.65 35.20 28.10
C ASP A 204 39.11 35.01 28.10
N ARG A 205 38.52 34.74 26.94
CA ARG A 205 37.14 34.26 26.82
C ARG A 205 37.21 32.79 26.42
N SER A 206 37.26 31.93 27.42
CA SER A 206 37.01 30.50 27.23
C SER A 206 35.60 30.32 26.70
N GLU A 207 35.46 30.02 25.41
CA GLU A 207 34.18 29.61 24.83
C GLU A 207 33.77 28.28 25.46
N ALA A 208 32.88 28.36 26.46
CA ALA A 208 32.22 27.20 27.04
C ALA A 208 31.28 26.60 26.00
N SER A 209 31.84 25.75 25.13
CA SER A 209 31.10 24.98 24.14
C SER A 209 29.97 24.22 24.84
N GLU A 210 28.73 24.63 24.57
CA GLU A 210 27.57 23.83 24.92
C GLU A 210 27.72 22.46 24.27
N LYS A 211 27.93 21.43 25.09
CA LYS A 211 27.95 20.05 24.63
C LYS A 211 26.56 19.73 24.09
N LYS A 212 26.39 19.85 22.76
CA LYS A 212 25.19 19.43 22.04
C LYS A 212 24.79 18.05 22.56
N LYS A 213 23.51 17.88 22.93
CA LYS A 213 22.97 16.59 23.35
C LYS A 213 23.32 15.54 22.28
N PRO A 214 23.77 14.33 22.66
CA PRO A 214 24.03 13.26 21.70
C PRO A 214 22.81 13.03 20.80
N ARG A 215 23.04 12.82 19.49
CA ARG A 215 21.97 12.55 18.53
C ARG A 215 21.35 11.19 18.89
N GLU A 216 20.05 11.19 19.17
CA GLU A 216 19.32 9.94 19.44
C GLU A 216 19.28 9.13 18.13
N GLY A 217 19.54 7.83 18.22
CA GLY A 217 19.72 6.97 17.04
C GLY A 217 19.90 5.51 17.45
N ILE A 218 19.64 4.60 16.51
CA ILE A 218 19.61 3.16 16.74
C ILE A 218 20.99 2.57 16.41
N PRO A 219 21.67 1.87 17.33
CA PRO A 219 22.97 1.26 17.03
C PRO A 219 22.84 0.18 15.96
N VAL A 220 23.88 0.03 15.13
CA VAL A 220 24.02 -1.07 14.17
C VAL A 220 24.87 -2.15 14.83
N GLN A 221 24.30 -3.35 14.95
CA GLN A 221 24.90 -4.51 15.62
C GLN A 221 24.82 -5.72 14.67
N HIS A 222 25.52 -5.64 13.55
CA HIS A 222 25.50 -6.67 12.51
C HIS A 222 26.85 -6.77 11.79
N PRO A 223 27.64 -7.86 11.98
CA PRO A 223 29.02 -7.93 11.50
C PRO A 223 29.19 -7.63 10.00
N LEU A 224 28.29 -8.13 9.16
CA LEU A 224 28.31 -7.88 7.72
C LEU A 224 28.09 -6.40 7.35
N ILE A 225 27.31 -5.65 8.13
CA ILE A 225 27.09 -4.21 7.89
C ILE A 225 28.28 -3.41 8.42
N GLU A 226 28.84 -3.82 9.57
CA GLU A 226 30.07 -3.23 10.10
C GLU A 226 31.23 -3.43 9.11
N GLU A 227 31.42 -4.63 8.55
CA GLU A 227 32.45 -4.90 7.53
C GLU A 227 32.19 -4.14 6.20
N ARG A 228 30.99 -4.28 5.61
CA ARG A 228 30.72 -3.80 4.26
C ARG A 228 30.39 -2.30 4.19
N CYS A 229 29.90 -1.68 5.26
CA CYS A 229 29.42 -0.30 5.22
C CYS A 229 30.32 0.71 5.96
N VAL A 230 31.16 0.31 6.93
CA VAL A 230 31.98 1.27 7.71
C VAL A 230 32.97 2.07 6.85
N VAL A 231 33.34 1.53 5.68
CA VAL A 231 34.19 2.18 4.66
C VAL A 231 33.68 3.58 4.26
N CYS A 232 32.36 3.80 4.32
CA CYS A 232 31.73 5.10 4.05
C CYS A 232 30.86 5.62 5.22
N HIS A 233 30.29 4.71 6.02
CA HIS A 233 29.41 5.03 7.14
C HIS A 233 30.18 4.98 8.45
N VAL A 234 30.78 6.12 8.83
CA VAL A 234 31.50 6.29 10.11
C VAL A 234 30.64 5.77 11.26
N ARG A 235 31.21 4.86 12.06
CA ARG A 235 30.64 4.26 13.27
C ARG A 235 31.22 4.93 14.51
N ASP A 236 30.40 5.20 15.51
CA ASP A 236 30.83 5.71 16.81
C ASP A 236 30.99 4.62 17.89
N ASP A 237 31.42 5.03 19.09
CA ASP A 237 31.65 4.16 20.24
C ASP A 237 30.34 3.53 20.78
N GLU A 238 29.18 4.15 20.53
CA GLU A 238 27.86 3.62 20.87
C GLU A 238 27.34 2.63 19.81
N GLY A 239 28.08 2.44 18.70
CA GLY A 239 27.70 1.58 17.59
C GLY A 239 26.73 2.21 16.60
N LYS A 240 26.47 3.52 16.68
CA LYS A 240 25.67 4.21 15.67
C LYS A 240 26.52 4.46 14.43
N MET A 241 25.96 4.21 13.26
CA MET A 241 26.59 4.48 11.96
C MET A 241 25.92 5.67 11.30
N THR A 242 26.72 6.60 10.76
CA THR A 242 26.20 7.80 10.09
C THR A 242 25.18 7.45 9.00
N ARG A 243 24.12 8.24 8.89
CA ARG A 243 22.91 7.96 8.09
C ARG A 243 22.08 6.78 8.63
N ILE A 244 22.63 5.56 8.62
CA ILE A 244 21.90 4.30 8.87
C ILE A 244 21.13 4.35 10.20
N SER A 245 21.79 4.73 11.28
CA SER A 245 21.23 4.78 12.64
C SER A 245 20.14 5.83 12.88
N TYR A 246 19.85 6.67 11.89
CA TYR A 246 19.03 7.87 12.04
C TYR A 246 17.76 7.84 11.18
N MET A 247 17.41 6.65 10.67
CA MET A 247 16.31 6.41 9.75
C MET A 247 15.76 4.98 9.90
N ARG A 248 14.44 4.81 9.83
CA ARG A 248 13.74 3.52 9.85
C ARG A 248 12.84 3.35 8.62
N LYS A 249 12.62 2.12 8.15
CA LYS A 249 11.87 1.86 6.90
C LYS A 249 11.13 0.53 6.82
N THR A 250 10.29 0.37 5.80
CA THR A 250 9.81 -0.93 5.31
C THR A 250 10.91 -1.73 4.60
N PRO A 251 10.76 -3.05 4.42
CA PRO A 251 11.73 -3.87 3.70
C PRO A 251 12.03 -3.39 2.28
N GLU A 252 11.01 -2.97 1.53
CA GLU A 252 11.15 -2.44 0.17
C GLU A 252 12.00 -1.16 0.12
N ALA A 253 11.80 -0.24 1.07
CA ALA A 253 12.52 1.02 1.11
C ALA A 253 13.96 0.88 1.67
N TRP A 254 14.22 -0.18 2.46
CA TRP A 254 15.58 -0.66 2.73
C TRP A 254 16.23 -1.32 1.50
N GLU A 255 15.53 -2.20 0.78
CA GLU A 255 16.02 -2.82 -0.46
C GLU A 255 16.43 -1.77 -1.51
N ILE A 256 15.58 -0.76 -1.75
CA ILE A 256 15.88 0.39 -2.61
C ILE A 256 17.15 1.13 -2.15
N SER A 257 17.41 1.18 -0.84
CA SER A 257 18.58 1.86 -0.28
C SER A 257 19.86 1.05 -0.45
N VAL A 258 19.82 -0.27 -0.22
CA VAL A 258 20.94 -1.18 -0.47
C VAL A 258 21.26 -1.27 -1.96
N LYS A 259 20.25 -1.42 -2.83
CA LYS A 259 20.40 -1.35 -4.30
C LYS A 259 21.03 -0.04 -4.76
N ARG A 260 20.66 1.11 -4.16
CA ARG A 260 21.30 2.41 -4.46
C ARG A 260 22.78 2.43 -4.08
N MET A 261 23.17 1.81 -2.97
CA MET A 261 24.59 1.70 -2.58
C MET A 261 25.38 0.85 -3.57
N ALA A 262 24.86 -0.32 -3.98
CA ALA A 262 25.52 -1.17 -4.97
C ALA A 262 25.58 -0.52 -6.36
N ARG A 263 24.51 0.16 -6.80
CA ARG A 263 24.37 0.74 -8.15
C ARG A 263 25.11 2.06 -8.35
N LEU A 264 25.12 2.96 -7.35
CA LEU A 264 25.71 4.31 -7.48
C LEU A 264 27.05 4.48 -6.75
N TYR A 265 27.28 3.72 -5.68
CA TYR A 265 28.48 3.81 -4.83
C TYR A 265 29.33 2.53 -4.86
N PHE A 266 29.02 1.62 -5.79
CA PHE A 266 29.78 0.40 -6.11
C PHE A 266 30.03 -0.55 -4.94
N VAL A 267 29.22 -0.48 -3.87
CA VAL A 267 29.29 -1.43 -2.76
C VAL A 267 29.06 -2.84 -3.29
N SER A 268 29.99 -3.75 -2.98
CA SER A 268 29.91 -5.15 -3.38
C SER A 268 29.20 -5.95 -2.29
N LEU A 269 28.10 -6.59 -2.67
CA LEU A 269 27.36 -7.58 -1.88
C LEU A 269 26.90 -8.67 -2.85
N THR A 270 26.96 -9.92 -2.41
CA THR A 270 26.25 -11.04 -3.02
C THR A 270 24.72 -10.86 -2.86
N PRO A 271 23.89 -11.57 -3.65
CA PRO A 271 22.44 -11.56 -3.45
C PRO A 271 22.03 -12.00 -2.04
N GLU A 272 22.81 -12.87 -1.41
CA GLU A 272 22.61 -13.42 -0.08
C GLU A 272 22.93 -12.39 1.01
N GLU A 273 24.13 -11.79 0.96
CA GLU A 273 24.50 -10.66 1.84
C GLU A 273 23.50 -9.49 1.71
N ALA A 274 23.03 -9.19 0.50
CA ALA A 274 22.05 -8.14 0.28
C ALA A 274 20.69 -8.44 0.94
N LYS A 275 20.24 -9.70 0.95
CA LYS A 275 19.03 -10.12 1.69
C LYS A 275 19.24 -9.99 3.19
N GLU A 276 20.38 -10.45 3.69
CA GLU A 276 20.75 -10.42 5.11
C GLU A 276 20.80 -8.98 5.65
N VAL A 277 21.43 -8.06 4.93
CA VAL A 277 21.46 -6.62 5.26
C VAL A 277 20.06 -6.00 5.24
N VAL A 278 19.24 -6.26 4.21
CA VAL A 278 17.86 -5.76 4.16
C VAL A 278 17.03 -6.33 5.30
N ARG A 279 17.23 -7.60 5.64
CA ARG A 279 16.53 -8.29 6.74
C ARG A 279 16.85 -7.66 8.09
N TYR A 280 18.13 -7.56 8.46
CA TYR A 280 18.54 -6.94 9.72
C TYR A 280 18.01 -5.51 9.85
N LEU A 281 18.15 -4.70 8.79
CA LEU A 281 17.64 -3.33 8.78
C LEU A 281 16.11 -3.27 8.85
N SER A 282 15.39 -4.26 8.34
CA SER A 282 13.93 -4.35 8.47
C SER A 282 13.48 -4.80 9.87
N GLU A 283 14.26 -5.63 10.56
CA GLU A 283 13.95 -6.13 11.90
C GLU A 283 14.32 -5.07 12.98
N GLU A 284 15.52 -4.48 12.91
CA GLU A 284 16.02 -3.54 13.93
C GLU A 284 15.82 -2.06 13.60
N HIS A 285 15.83 -1.70 12.31
CA HIS A 285 15.56 -0.32 11.85
C HIS A 285 14.23 -0.27 11.08
N GLY A 286 13.27 -1.08 11.52
CA GLY A 286 11.95 -1.25 10.92
C GLY A 286 10.93 -0.18 11.31
N LEU A 287 9.84 -0.09 10.54
CA LEU A 287 8.62 0.59 10.99
C LEU A 287 7.85 -0.28 11.99
N SER A 288 7.04 0.34 12.85
CA SER A 288 6.00 -0.38 13.59
C SER A 288 4.79 -0.66 12.68
N ARG A 289 3.80 -1.41 13.18
CA ARG A 289 2.70 -1.93 12.34
C ARG A 289 1.83 -0.84 11.71
N SER A 290 1.42 0.20 12.45
CA SER A 290 0.56 1.25 11.90
C SER A 290 1.38 2.18 10.98
N GLU A 291 2.62 2.47 11.35
CA GLU A 291 3.59 3.17 10.48
C GLU A 291 3.79 2.44 9.14
N ALA A 292 3.90 1.11 9.14
CA ALA A 292 4.01 0.29 7.93
C ALA A 292 2.70 0.24 7.13
N ARG A 293 1.55 0.12 7.81
CA ARG A 293 0.21 0.13 7.20
C ARG A 293 -0.01 1.38 6.35
N ALA A 294 0.41 2.55 6.83
CA ALA A 294 0.28 3.82 6.11
C ALA A 294 0.97 3.85 4.72
N ALA A 295 1.92 2.95 4.47
CA ALA A 295 2.66 2.84 3.21
C ALA A 295 2.43 1.53 2.44
N MET A 296 1.45 0.73 2.87
CA MET A 296 1.29 -0.66 2.40
C MET A 296 0.99 -0.73 0.89
N TYR A 297 0.29 0.25 0.33
CA TYR A 297 -0.06 0.29 -1.11
C TYR A 297 1.15 0.34 -2.06
N GLU A 298 2.24 1.03 -1.70
CA GLU A 298 3.51 1.03 -2.47
C GLU A 298 4.22 -0.33 -2.38
N SER A 299 4.06 -1.03 -1.26
CA SER A 299 4.62 -2.38 -1.07
C SER A 299 3.81 -3.43 -1.86
N GLU A 300 2.47 -3.33 -1.80
CA GLU A 300 1.50 -4.15 -2.55
C GLU A 300 1.46 -3.84 -4.06
N ARG A 301 2.16 -2.77 -4.48
CA ARG A 301 2.22 -2.31 -5.86
C ARG A 301 0.84 -2.04 -6.46
N ARG A 302 -0.01 -1.34 -5.72
CA ARG A 302 -1.32 -0.90 -6.20
C ARG A 302 -1.14 0.13 -7.33
N VAL A 303 -1.55 -0.25 -8.54
CA VAL A 303 -1.57 0.65 -9.71
C VAL A 303 -2.69 1.70 -9.56
N HIS A 304 -3.84 1.28 -9.04
CA HIS A 304 -4.97 2.15 -8.74
C HIS A 304 -4.93 2.55 -7.27
N TRP A 305 -4.32 3.70 -7.02
CA TRP A 305 -4.29 4.35 -5.72
C TRP A 305 -4.30 5.86 -5.93
N SER A 306 -5.21 6.57 -5.28
CA SER A 306 -5.20 8.03 -5.27
C SER A 306 -4.48 8.53 -4.01
N GLU A 307 -3.76 9.65 -4.16
CA GLU A 307 -3.14 10.40 -3.07
C GLU A 307 -3.72 11.81 -3.02
N GLU A 308 -4.90 12.05 -3.63
CA GLU A 308 -5.53 13.37 -3.79
C GLU A 308 -6.08 13.98 -2.49
N ASP A 309 -6.35 13.14 -1.48
CA ASP A 309 -6.72 13.53 -0.12
C ASP A 309 -5.56 14.14 0.70
N ARG A 310 -4.33 14.05 0.18
CA ARG A 310 -3.11 14.45 0.88
C ARG A 310 -2.80 15.94 0.69
N ASP A 311 -2.20 16.55 1.70
CA ASP A 311 -1.75 17.96 1.69
C ASP A 311 -1.04 18.35 0.38
N ASP A 312 -1.50 19.44 -0.23
CA ASP A 312 -1.10 19.81 -1.58
C ASP A 312 0.36 20.31 -1.65
N ASP A 313 0.88 20.91 -0.57
CA ASP A 313 2.27 21.34 -0.48
C ASP A 313 3.20 20.10 -0.40
N LEU A 314 2.81 19.05 0.33
CA LEU A 314 3.44 17.72 0.36
C LEU A 314 3.35 17.01 -1.01
N ARG A 315 2.15 16.90 -1.61
CA ARG A 315 1.97 16.24 -2.91
C ARG A 315 2.82 16.87 -3.99
N GLN A 316 2.68 18.18 -4.19
CA GLN A 316 3.41 18.90 -5.24
C GLN A 316 4.91 19.01 -4.95
N THR A 317 5.39 18.59 -3.77
CA THR A 317 6.82 18.48 -3.45
C THR A 317 7.36 17.06 -3.69
N CYS A 318 6.60 16.04 -3.28
CA CYS A 318 7.08 14.66 -3.15
C CYS A 318 6.38 13.63 -4.05
N ALA A 319 5.15 13.90 -4.53
CA ALA A 319 4.37 12.98 -5.37
C ALA A 319 4.69 13.09 -6.88
N GLU A 320 5.16 14.25 -7.33
CA GLU A 320 5.45 14.61 -8.75
C GLU A 320 6.38 13.63 -9.51
N CYS A 321 7.09 12.73 -8.81
CA CYS A 321 8.05 11.80 -9.40
C CYS A 321 7.88 10.33 -8.93
N HIS A 322 7.16 10.11 -7.83
CA HIS A 322 6.85 8.79 -7.27
C HIS A 322 5.76 8.93 -6.20
N THR A 323 5.07 7.84 -5.85
CA THR A 323 4.09 7.79 -4.75
C THR A 323 4.58 8.42 -3.44
N LEU A 324 3.70 9.10 -2.71
CA LEU A 324 3.89 9.44 -1.30
C LEU A 324 4.05 8.19 -0.42
N GLY A 325 3.62 7.02 -0.89
CA GLY A 325 3.94 5.73 -0.25
C GLY A 325 5.44 5.53 0.00
N ARG A 326 6.33 6.11 -0.83
CA ARG A 326 7.79 6.11 -0.60
C ARG A 326 8.28 7.09 0.47
N VAL A 327 7.49 8.10 0.80
CA VAL A 327 7.72 9.01 1.92
C VAL A 327 7.16 8.39 3.21
N LEU A 328 5.94 7.85 3.15
CA LEU A 328 5.25 7.22 4.29
C LEU A 328 5.94 5.95 4.80
N SER A 329 6.64 5.21 3.91
CA SER A 329 7.44 4.01 4.23
C SER A 329 8.76 4.30 4.95
N GLU A 330 9.01 5.55 5.36
CA GLU A 330 10.20 5.96 6.09
C GLU A 330 9.86 6.77 7.37
N ARG A 331 10.75 6.72 8.35
CA ARG A 331 10.80 7.59 9.54
C ARG A 331 12.23 8.07 9.73
N ARG A 332 12.44 9.34 10.06
CA ARG A 332 13.77 9.99 10.02
C ARG A 332 13.84 11.13 11.02
N ASP A 333 15.03 11.44 11.51
CA ASP A 333 15.23 12.71 12.22
C ASP A 333 15.29 13.91 11.26
N GLU A 334 15.28 15.11 11.83
CA GLU A 334 15.26 16.38 11.09
C GLU A 334 16.49 16.55 10.17
N GLU A 335 17.64 15.98 10.54
CA GLU A 335 18.85 16.03 9.72
C GLU A 335 18.76 15.04 8.56
N GLU A 336 18.27 13.82 8.78
CA GLU A 336 18.05 12.84 7.71
C GLU A 336 16.97 13.25 6.70
N TRP A 337 15.97 14.04 7.10
CA TRP A 337 15.03 14.67 6.17
C TRP A 337 15.73 15.74 5.30
N LYS A 338 16.53 16.62 5.90
CA LYS A 338 17.31 17.64 5.16
C LYS A 338 18.35 17.00 4.22
N LEU A 339 19.03 15.96 4.66
CA LEU A 339 19.99 15.20 3.85
C LEU A 339 19.30 14.38 2.75
N LEU A 340 18.03 13.99 2.91
CA LEU A 340 17.23 13.41 1.81
C LEU A 340 16.97 14.45 0.71
N LYS A 341 16.61 15.69 1.06
CA LYS A 341 16.48 16.79 0.08
C LYS A 341 17.80 17.09 -0.63
N ALA A 342 18.90 17.14 0.11
CA ALA A 342 20.24 17.31 -0.46
C ALA A 342 20.60 16.16 -1.43
N THR A 343 20.21 14.91 -1.11
CA THR A 343 20.41 13.75 -2.00
C THR A 343 19.60 13.88 -3.29
N HIS A 344 18.34 14.34 -3.22
CA HIS A 344 17.51 14.60 -4.40
C HIS A 344 18.08 15.72 -5.28
N LEU A 345 18.54 16.82 -4.69
CA LEU A 345 19.19 17.91 -5.42
C LEU A 345 20.53 17.50 -6.06
N ALA A 346 21.27 16.57 -5.45
CA ALA A 346 22.53 16.08 -5.99
C ALA A 346 22.35 15.09 -7.15
N LEU A 347 21.36 14.19 -7.06
CA LEU A 347 21.07 13.19 -8.10
C LEU A 347 20.19 13.74 -9.24
N TYR A 348 19.30 14.68 -8.93
CA TYR A 348 18.31 15.24 -9.85
C TYR A 348 18.26 16.77 -9.73
N PRO A 349 19.30 17.53 -10.14
CA PRO A 349 19.39 18.99 -9.90
C PRO A 349 18.19 19.82 -10.38
N LEU A 350 17.42 19.31 -11.34
CA LEU A 350 16.22 19.95 -11.88
C LEU A 350 15.03 19.93 -10.91
N VAL A 351 14.98 19.00 -9.94
CA VAL A 351 13.89 18.92 -8.93
C VAL A 351 13.74 20.21 -8.12
N GLY A 352 14.85 20.95 -7.98
CA GLY A 352 14.88 22.27 -7.36
C GLY A 352 13.99 23.32 -8.05
N PHE A 353 13.74 23.21 -9.35
CA PHE A 353 12.76 24.05 -10.06
C PHE A 353 11.43 23.34 -10.31
N GLN A 354 11.45 22.01 -10.47
CA GLN A 354 10.25 21.24 -10.83
C GLN A 354 9.27 21.10 -9.66
N SER A 355 9.75 20.88 -8.42
CA SER A 355 8.87 20.69 -7.25
C SER A 355 9.27 21.49 -6.00
N PHE A 356 10.56 21.56 -5.64
CA PHE A 356 10.97 22.01 -4.30
C PHE A 356 10.77 23.51 -4.02
N ARG A 357 10.89 24.38 -5.03
CA ARG A 357 10.61 25.83 -4.89
C ARG A 357 9.13 26.17 -4.96
N GLY A 358 8.28 25.22 -5.36
CA GLY A 358 6.92 25.49 -5.82
C GLY A 358 6.86 26.28 -7.11
N ARG A 359 5.65 26.38 -7.70
CA ARG A 359 5.37 27.36 -8.75
C ARG A 359 5.29 28.73 -8.09
N SER A 360 6.42 29.45 -8.04
CA SER A 360 6.41 30.90 -7.78
C SER A 360 5.39 31.55 -8.72
N SER A 361 4.54 32.45 -8.20
CA SER A 361 3.42 33.09 -8.89
C SER A 361 3.89 34.13 -9.92
N GLY A 362 4.69 33.70 -10.89
CA GLY A 362 5.28 34.54 -11.94
C GLY A 362 4.40 34.58 -13.19
N GLY A 363 3.83 35.76 -13.48
CA GLY A 363 3.22 36.05 -14.79
C GLY A 363 1.72 36.40 -14.79
N GLY A 364 1.05 36.33 -13.64
CA GLY A 364 -0.34 36.81 -13.51
C GLY A 364 -0.40 38.32 -13.30
N ARG A 365 -0.70 39.10 -14.36
CA ARG A 365 -1.06 40.53 -14.22
C ARG A 365 -2.48 40.67 -13.67
N SER A 366 -2.66 40.52 -12.37
CA SER A 366 -3.82 41.13 -11.71
C SER A 366 -3.58 42.63 -11.59
N ARG A 367 -4.60 43.44 -11.86
CA ARG A 367 -4.53 44.91 -11.84
C ARG A 367 -5.63 45.44 -10.92
N GLY A 368 -5.20 45.91 -9.76
CA GLY A 368 -5.95 46.60 -8.70
C GLY A 368 -4.89 46.91 -7.63
N GLU A 369 -4.36 48.12 -7.61
CA GLU A 369 -4.93 49.32 -6.96
C GLU A 369 -4.39 49.46 -5.52
N ASP A 370 -3.42 50.38 -5.44
CA ASP A 370 -3.22 51.35 -4.37
C ASP A 370 -2.79 50.88 -2.97
N SER A 371 -1.47 50.76 -2.81
CA SER A 371 -0.81 51.51 -1.73
C SER A 371 0.57 52.02 -2.19
N GLU A 372 0.71 53.34 -2.30
CA GLU A 372 1.98 53.98 -2.63
C GLU A 372 2.83 54.15 -1.36
N SER A 373 3.98 53.48 -1.32
CA SER A 373 5.07 53.85 -0.41
C SER A 373 6.41 53.70 -1.15
N GLU A 374 6.73 54.70 -1.97
CA GLU A 374 8.01 54.76 -2.67
C GLU A 374 9.16 54.89 -1.68
N SER A 375 10.06 53.90 -1.69
CA SER A 375 11.42 54.07 -1.16
C SER A 375 12.41 53.39 -2.10
N GLU A 376 12.86 54.13 -3.13
CA GLU A 376 13.94 53.69 -4.01
C GLU A 376 15.23 53.47 -3.21
N GLY A 377 15.52 52.21 -2.91
CA GLY A 377 16.66 51.79 -2.08
C GLY A 377 17.43 50.65 -2.73
N GLY A 378 18.08 50.92 -3.86
CA GLY A 378 18.78 49.92 -4.67
C GLY A 378 19.92 49.20 -3.93
N SER A 379 19.61 48.06 -3.30
CA SER A 379 20.59 47.17 -2.68
C SER A 379 20.29 45.72 -3.04
N SER A 380 21.27 45.02 -3.62
CA SER A 380 21.17 43.61 -4.01
C SER A 380 21.35 42.70 -2.79
N SER A 381 20.30 42.61 -1.97
CA SER A 381 20.24 41.89 -0.70
C SER A 381 20.39 40.36 -0.83
N ARG A 382 21.64 39.92 -1.04
CA ARG A 382 22.13 38.59 -0.63
C ARG A 382 21.93 38.42 0.89
N GLY A 383 20.73 38.07 1.32
CA GLY A 383 20.42 38.03 2.76
C GLY A 383 19.08 37.41 3.17
N GLY A 384 18.32 36.79 2.25
CA GLY A 384 17.02 36.19 2.57
C GLY A 384 16.86 34.80 1.96
N ARG A 385 17.34 33.75 2.67
CA ARG A 385 16.90 32.38 2.39
C ARG A 385 15.53 32.17 3.02
N GLY A 386 14.48 32.66 2.36
CA GLY A 386 13.12 32.22 2.64
C GLY A 386 13.04 30.70 2.50
N GLN A 387 12.40 30.04 3.46
CA GLN A 387 12.24 28.59 3.50
C GLN A 387 11.45 28.13 2.27
N ASP A 388 12.07 27.37 1.37
CA ASP A 388 11.37 26.89 0.18
C ASP A 388 10.29 25.86 0.57
N ARG A 389 9.42 25.50 -0.38
CA ARG A 389 8.31 24.59 -0.09
C ARG A 389 8.80 23.27 0.48
N ALA A 390 9.83 22.68 -0.11
CA ALA A 390 10.41 21.45 0.40
C ALA A 390 10.97 21.62 1.82
N ASP A 391 11.64 22.73 2.14
CA ASP A 391 12.13 22.97 3.50
C ASP A 391 10.98 23.12 4.53
N ARG A 392 9.79 23.59 4.13
CA ARG A 392 8.60 23.60 5.00
C ARG A 392 8.02 22.19 5.19
N VAL A 393 7.78 21.49 4.08
CA VAL A 393 7.26 20.11 4.08
C VAL A 393 8.14 19.18 4.91
N LEU A 394 9.46 19.34 4.85
CA LEU A 394 10.41 18.55 5.65
C LEU A 394 10.40 18.89 7.14
N ALA A 395 9.98 20.10 7.53
CA ALA A 395 9.77 20.44 8.94
C ALA A 395 8.51 19.76 9.49
N THR A 396 7.43 19.70 8.69
CA THR A 396 6.23 18.91 9.01
C THR A 396 6.56 17.41 9.10
N LEU A 397 7.26 16.85 8.11
CA LEU A 397 7.69 15.45 8.10
C LEU A 397 8.66 15.12 9.24
N ALA A 398 9.52 16.04 9.69
CA ALA A 398 10.36 15.83 10.86
C ALA A 398 9.58 15.78 12.19
N LYS A 399 8.43 16.44 12.26
CA LYS A 399 7.51 16.42 13.41
C LYS A 399 6.60 15.19 13.40
N GLU A 400 6.05 14.82 12.24
CA GLU A 400 5.02 13.77 12.11
C GLU A 400 5.60 12.40 11.77
N GLN A 401 6.70 12.36 11.03
CA GLN A 401 7.45 11.16 10.65
C GLN A 401 8.88 11.18 11.25
N GLY A 402 8.99 11.70 12.48
CA GLY A 402 10.22 11.71 13.28
C GLY A 402 10.79 10.31 13.50
N LEU A 403 12.08 10.23 13.84
CA LEU A 403 12.79 8.94 13.99
C LEU A 403 12.14 8.00 15.01
N PHE A 404 11.67 8.54 16.14
CA PHE A 404 11.02 7.77 17.20
C PHE A 404 9.58 8.26 17.40
N SER A 405 8.65 7.32 17.34
CA SER A 405 7.23 7.49 17.71
C SER A 405 6.94 6.64 18.95
N ASP A 406 5.92 7.00 19.74
CA ASP A 406 5.56 6.22 20.93
C ASP A 406 5.03 4.82 20.54
N GLU A 407 4.31 4.71 19.40
CA GLU A 407 3.95 3.43 18.79
C GLU A 407 5.19 2.56 18.55
N TRP A 408 6.24 3.12 17.92
CA TRP A 408 7.48 2.38 17.68
C TRP A 408 8.22 2.04 18.97
N ARG A 409 8.30 2.96 19.95
CA ARG A 409 8.94 2.69 21.24
C ARG A 409 8.24 1.55 21.98
N ASN A 410 6.90 1.47 21.92
CA ASN A 410 6.12 0.39 22.51
C ASN A 410 6.29 -0.93 21.74
N TRP A 411 6.10 -0.91 20.41
CA TRP A 411 6.30 -2.07 19.54
C TRP A 411 7.71 -2.68 19.67
N ASN A 412 8.75 -1.84 19.75
CA ASN A 412 10.13 -2.28 19.87
C ASN A 412 10.45 -2.86 21.26
N GLN A 413 9.78 -2.41 22.32
CA GLN A 413 9.83 -3.04 23.66
C GLN A 413 9.09 -4.39 23.68
N GLU A 414 8.01 -4.52 22.91
CA GLU A 414 7.20 -5.75 22.81
C GLU A 414 7.75 -6.80 21.83
N LYS A 415 8.88 -6.52 21.15
CA LYS A 415 9.55 -7.43 20.21
C LYS A 415 9.68 -8.85 20.77
N ARG A 416 9.06 -9.80 20.08
CA ARG A 416 9.05 -11.24 20.38
C ARG A 416 8.88 -12.05 19.09
N GLU A 417 9.33 -13.30 19.07
CA GLU A 417 9.02 -14.18 17.95
C GLU A 417 7.51 -14.42 17.86
N VAL A 418 6.97 -14.26 16.64
CA VAL A 418 5.56 -14.50 16.35
C VAL A 418 5.41 -15.91 15.80
N PRO A 419 4.53 -16.76 16.38
CA PRO A 419 4.25 -18.09 15.85
C PRO A 419 3.37 -17.96 14.59
N LEU A 420 3.98 -17.66 13.44
CA LEU A 420 3.27 -17.49 12.17
C LEU A 420 2.84 -18.82 11.53
N GLU A 421 3.57 -19.90 11.87
CA GLU A 421 3.29 -21.28 11.45
C GLU A 421 1.84 -21.70 11.72
N GLY A 422 1.33 -22.57 10.86
CA GLY A 422 0.01 -23.19 10.98
C GLY A 422 -0.87 -22.94 9.77
N ASN A 423 -2.16 -23.21 9.95
CA ASN A 423 -3.17 -23.07 8.90
C ASN A 423 -3.88 -21.71 8.99
N TRP A 424 -4.14 -21.14 7.83
CA TRP A 424 -4.85 -19.89 7.62
C TRP A 424 -6.00 -20.15 6.63
N ILE A 425 -7.17 -19.57 6.90
CA ILE A 425 -8.32 -19.56 6.01
C ILE A 425 -8.21 -18.33 5.12
N VAL A 426 -8.40 -18.51 3.82
CA VAL A 426 -8.25 -17.47 2.81
C VAL A 426 -9.62 -17.06 2.28
N LYS A 427 -9.86 -15.75 2.22
CA LYS A 427 -10.84 -15.08 1.38
C LYS A 427 -10.07 -14.13 0.46
N GLY A 428 -10.52 -13.95 -0.77
CA GLY A 428 -9.89 -13.00 -1.68
C GLY A 428 -10.69 -12.75 -2.94
N HIS A 429 -10.19 -11.87 -3.80
CA HIS A 429 -10.85 -11.44 -5.05
C HIS A 429 -9.82 -11.07 -6.12
N GLU A 430 -10.08 -11.45 -7.36
CA GLU A 430 -9.23 -11.12 -8.51
C GLU A 430 -10.08 -10.41 -9.58
N VAL A 431 -9.71 -9.17 -9.93
CA VAL A 431 -10.49 -8.33 -10.85
C VAL A 431 -10.71 -9.04 -12.20
N GLY A 432 -11.97 -9.10 -12.62
CA GLY A 432 -12.40 -9.79 -13.85
C GLY A 432 -12.41 -11.32 -13.75
N ARG A 433 -12.11 -11.90 -12.57
CA ARG A 433 -12.11 -13.35 -12.31
C ARG A 433 -12.82 -13.76 -11.02
N GLY A 434 -13.29 -12.79 -10.23
CA GLY A 434 -14.19 -13.00 -9.09
C GLY A 434 -13.54 -13.57 -7.83
N PRO A 435 -14.36 -14.03 -6.87
CA PRO A 435 -13.90 -14.39 -5.54
C PRO A 435 -13.12 -15.70 -5.48
N ILE A 436 -12.26 -15.77 -4.47
CA ILE A 436 -11.44 -16.91 -4.09
C ILE A 436 -11.69 -17.20 -2.61
N ARG A 437 -11.76 -18.49 -2.25
CA ARG A 437 -11.73 -18.94 -0.84
C ARG A 437 -10.96 -20.25 -0.71
N GLY A 438 -10.42 -20.52 0.47
CA GLY A 438 -9.64 -21.74 0.70
C GLY A 438 -8.72 -21.64 1.92
N THR A 439 -7.49 -22.15 1.79
CA THR A 439 -6.49 -22.15 2.86
C THR A 439 -5.08 -21.79 2.40
N LEU A 440 -4.25 -21.40 3.36
CA LEU A 440 -2.79 -21.32 3.29
C LEU A 440 -2.23 -22.11 4.48
N GLU A 441 -1.35 -23.06 4.21
CA GLU A 441 -0.49 -23.68 5.22
C GLU A 441 0.88 -22.98 5.21
N LEU A 442 1.32 -22.48 6.36
CA LEU A 442 2.68 -21.97 6.57
C LEU A 442 3.47 -22.93 7.46
N LYS A 443 4.69 -23.28 7.03
CA LYS A 443 5.62 -24.15 7.76
C LYS A 443 6.96 -23.44 7.93
N ARG A 444 7.50 -23.40 9.15
CA ARG A 444 8.77 -22.72 9.43
C ARG A 444 9.94 -23.56 8.92
N ILE A 445 10.80 -22.93 8.11
CA ILE A 445 12.06 -23.52 7.63
C ILE A 445 13.21 -23.13 8.58
N SER A 446 13.26 -21.85 8.94
CA SER A 446 14.28 -21.26 9.81
C SER A 446 13.71 -20.07 10.60
N THR A 447 14.54 -19.27 11.28
CA THR A 447 14.06 -18.04 11.93
C THR A 447 13.49 -17.07 10.89
N GLY A 448 12.20 -16.78 10.95
CA GLY A 448 11.53 -15.82 10.04
C GLY A 448 11.35 -16.29 8.58
N GLU A 449 11.70 -17.53 8.25
CA GLU A 449 11.60 -18.09 6.89
C GLU A 449 10.60 -19.26 6.86
N TYR A 450 9.72 -19.28 5.86
CA TYR A 450 8.60 -20.21 5.80
C TYR A 450 8.39 -20.79 4.39
N GLU A 451 7.99 -22.06 4.32
CA GLU A 451 7.29 -22.66 3.18
C GLU A 451 5.82 -22.24 3.20
N SER A 452 5.25 -21.99 2.02
CA SER A 452 3.83 -21.67 1.84
C SER A 452 3.15 -22.64 0.86
N GLN A 453 2.07 -23.30 1.31
CA GLN A 453 1.17 -24.05 0.43
C GLN A 453 -0.23 -23.42 0.45
N TRP A 454 -0.60 -22.79 -0.66
CA TRP A 454 -1.94 -22.28 -0.89
C TRP A 454 -2.82 -23.35 -1.53
N ARG A 455 -4.07 -23.46 -1.07
CA ARG A 455 -5.14 -24.26 -1.69
C ARG A 455 -6.39 -23.43 -1.81
N TRP A 456 -6.76 -23.08 -3.03
CA TRP A 456 -7.88 -22.20 -3.35
C TRP A 456 -8.99 -22.94 -4.08
N LEU A 457 -10.22 -22.44 -3.94
CA LEU A 457 -11.39 -22.80 -4.74
C LEU A 457 -11.88 -21.55 -5.48
N ARG A 458 -11.91 -21.60 -6.81
CA ARG A 458 -12.40 -20.53 -7.69
C ARG A 458 -13.93 -20.51 -7.75
N ALA A 459 -14.51 -19.38 -8.19
CA ALA A 459 -15.95 -19.24 -8.40
C ALA A 459 -16.53 -20.31 -9.35
N ASP A 460 -15.75 -20.72 -10.36
CA ASP A 460 -16.07 -21.83 -11.30
C ASP A 460 -15.93 -23.25 -10.71
N GLY A 461 -15.66 -23.37 -9.40
CA GLY A 461 -15.50 -24.64 -8.70
C GLY A 461 -14.13 -25.31 -8.87
N ARG A 462 -13.21 -24.76 -9.66
CA ARG A 462 -11.86 -25.36 -9.81
C ARG A 462 -11.02 -25.14 -8.57
N THR A 463 -10.34 -26.21 -8.14
CA THR A 463 -9.32 -26.14 -7.09
C THR A 463 -7.97 -25.76 -7.70
N VAL A 464 -7.30 -24.78 -7.10
CA VAL A 464 -5.95 -24.33 -7.48
C VAL A 464 -5.01 -24.56 -6.30
N VAL A 465 -3.84 -25.14 -6.56
CA VAL A 465 -2.77 -25.26 -5.56
C VAL A 465 -1.60 -24.38 -5.98
N ARG A 466 -0.98 -23.69 -5.02
CA ARG A 466 0.28 -22.96 -5.22
C ARG A 466 1.27 -23.36 -4.13
N ASN A 467 2.54 -23.52 -4.49
CA ASN A 467 3.61 -23.75 -3.52
C ASN A 467 4.62 -22.61 -3.62
N GLY A 468 5.25 -22.25 -2.50
CA GLY A 468 6.12 -21.09 -2.42
C GLY A 468 6.94 -21.05 -1.15
N THR A 469 7.66 -19.94 -0.98
CA THR A 469 8.34 -19.59 0.27
C THR A 469 8.14 -18.10 0.58
N GLY A 470 8.38 -17.71 1.82
CA GLY A 470 8.31 -16.31 2.22
C GLY A 470 9.12 -15.97 3.47
N LEU A 471 9.38 -14.68 3.60
CA LEU A 471 10.12 -14.06 4.70
C LEU A 471 9.16 -13.21 5.53
N PHE A 472 9.31 -13.26 6.85
CA PHE A 472 8.47 -12.53 7.79
C PHE A 472 9.29 -11.54 8.62
N TYR A 473 9.27 -10.28 8.21
CA TYR A 473 10.04 -9.21 8.83
C TYR A 473 9.29 -8.56 9.99
N ALA A 474 10.06 -8.05 10.97
CA ALA A 474 9.58 -7.14 12.03
C ALA A 474 8.37 -7.66 12.86
N GLY A 475 8.14 -8.98 12.90
CA GLY A 475 6.99 -9.56 13.59
C GLY A 475 5.62 -9.21 13.00
N HIS A 476 5.55 -8.63 11.78
CA HIS A 476 4.28 -8.23 11.19
C HIS A 476 4.20 -8.24 9.65
N SER A 477 5.32 -8.30 8.93
CA SER A 477 5.38 -7.99 7.50
C SER A 477 5.78 -9.21 6.67
N TRP A 478 4.81 -9.84 5.99
CA TRP A 478 5.03 -11.00 5.12
C TRP A 478 5.44 -10.58 3.71
N ARG A 479 6.48 -11.24 3.18
CA ARG A 479 6.91 -11.14 1.77
C ARG A 479 7.15 -12.54 1.22
N GLY A 480 6.21 -13.03 0.42
CA GLY A 480 6.24 -14.38 -0.16
C GLY A 480 6.37 -14.39 -1.69
N ARG A 481 6.52 -15.60 -2.23
CA ARG A 481 6.32 -15.89 -3.65
C ARG A 481 5.84 -17.33 -3.83
N SER A 482 4.70 -17.51 -4.50
CA SER A 482 4.19 -18.84 -4.85
C SER A 482 3.96 -19.02 -6.35
N THR A 483 4.18 -20.24 -6.82
CA THR A 483 4.01 -20.66 -8.22
C THR A 483 2.88 -21.67 -8.37
N SER A 484 2.31 -21.76 -9.56
CA SER A 484 1.29 -22.76 -9.90
C SER A 484 1.38 -23.14 -11.38
N THR A 485 1.03 -24.38 -11.67
CA THR A 485 0.92 -24.95 -13.03
C THR A 485 -0.53 -25.21 -13.44
N ALA A 486 -1.51 -24.76 -12.64
CA ALA A 486 -2.93 -24.95 -12.93
C ALA A 486 -3.36 -24.21 -14.23
N PRO A 487 -4.10 -24.85 -15.15
CA PRO A 487 -4.51 -24.22 -16.41
C PRO A 487 -5.30 -22.91 -16.22
N GLY A 488 -4.82 -21.84 -16.85
CA GLY A 488 -5.42 -20.51 -16.75
C GLY A 488 -5.06 -19.73 -15.48
N GLU A 489 -4.11 -20.21 -14.66
CA GLU A 489 -3.61 -19.48 -13.50
C GLU A 489 -2.30 -18.73 -13.76
N LEU A 490 -2.08 -17.68 -12.96
CA LEU A 490 -0.86 -16.88 -13.01
C LEU A 490 0.31 -17.69 -12.44
N GLY A 491 1.27 -18.03 -13.32
CA GLY A 491 2.32 -19.02 -13.02
C GLY A 491 3.24 -18.69 -11.85
N SER A 492 3.41 -17.41 -11.52
CA SER A 492 4.15 -16.91 -10.35
C SER A 492 3.51 -15.63 -9.84
N LEU A 493 3.30 -15.56 -8.52
CA LEU A 493 2.79 -14.40 -7.80
C LEU A 493 3.79 -14.01 -6.69
N LYS A 494 4.11 -12.73 -6.59
CA LYS A 494 4.70 -12.12 -5.39
C LYS A 494 3.58 -11.95 -4.36
N GLU A 495 3.89 -11.99 -3.08
CA GLU A 495 2.91 -11.93 -2.00
C GLU A 495 3.35 -10.87 -1.00
N VAL A 496 2.50 -9.89 -0.72
CA VAL A 496 2.80 -8.79 0.21
C VAL A 496 1.60 -8.63 1.14
N MET A 497 1.81 -8.95 2.41
CA MET A 497 0.73 -8.95 3.42
C MET A 497 1.20 -8.42 4.76
N LEU A 498 0.26 -7.85 5.52
CA LEU A 498 0.44 -7.36 6.87
C LEU A 498 -0.36 -8.25 7.83
N LEU A 499 0.30 -8.89 8.80
CA LEU A 499 -0.36 -9.52 9.94
C LEU A 499 -0.98 -8.42 10.82
N ASP A 500 -2.06 -8.69 11.56
CA ASP A 500 -2.68 -7.77 12.53
C ASP A 500 -2.08 -7.88 13.95
N GLU A 501 -2.50 -7.02 14.88
CA GLU A 501 -1.98 -7.01 16.26
C GLU A 501 -2.40 -8.21 17.10
N SER A 502 -3.58 -8.79 16.84
CA SER A 502 -4.01 -10.02 17.51
C SER A 502 -3.29 -11.28 17.02
N TRP A 503 -2.55 -11.18 15.92
CA TRP A 503 -1.94 -12.29 15.17
C TRP A 503 -2.94 -13.31 14.62
N ILE A 504 -4.23 -12.94 14.53
CA ILE A 504 -5.34 -13.78 14.06
C ILE A 504 -5.76 -13.40 12.64
N ARG A 505 -5.53 -12.17 12.17
CA ARG A 505 -5.81 -11.75 10.79
C ARG A 505 -4.53 -11.34 10.06
N MET A 506 -4.51 -11.53 8.75
CA MET A 506 -3.47 -11.02 7.86
C MET A 506 -4.15 -10.56 6.56
N GLU A 507 -3.72 -9.45 5.98
CA GLU A 507 -4.35 -8.89 4.78
C GLU A 507 -3.30 -8.37 3.79
N GLY A 508 -3.66 -8.31 2.51
CA GLY A 508 -2.88 -7.59 1.50
C GLY A 508 -3.11 -8.09 0.08
N ARG A 509 -2.04 -8.17 -0.71
CA ARG A 509 -2.13 -8.44 -2.16
C ARG A 509 -1.10 -9.47 -2.64
N LEU A 510 -1.56 -10.39 -3.49
CA LEU A 510 -0.72 -11.24 -4.33
C LEU A 510 -0.72 -10.68 -5.76
N PHE A 511 0.44 -10.58 -6.42
CA PHE A 511 0.53 -9.89 -7.71
C PHE A 511 1.67 -10.33 -8.63
N THR A 512 1.52 -10.02 -9.91
CA THR A 512 2.48 -10.30 -10.99
C THR A 512 2.25 -9.38 -12.19
N GLY A 513 2.96 -9.64 -13.29
CA GLY A 513 3.09 -8.69 -14.40
C GLY A 513 4.30 -7.78 -14.20
N GLU A 514 4.73 -7.14 -15.28
CA GLU A 514 5.98 -6.36 -15.29
C GLU A 514 5.83 -5.00 -14.58
N TYR A 515 4.59 -4.56 -14.37
CA TYR A 515 4.21 -3.37 -13.63
C TYR A 515 3.50 -3.71 -12.32
N ASN A 516 3.32 -5.01 -12.03
CA ASN A 516 2.57 -5.57 -10.90
C ASN A 516 1.04 -5.35 -10.99
N GLU A 517 0.57 -5.15 -12.22
CA GLU A 517 -0.78 -4.81 -12.59
C GLU A 517 -1.79 -5.92 -12.27
N LEU A 518 -1.47 -7.18 -12.58
CA LEU A 518 -2.34 -8.32 -12.29
C LEU A 518 -2.20 -8.73 -10.83
N GLY A 519 -3.29 -8.71 -10.07
CA GLY A 519 -3.25 -9.11 -8.67
C GLY A 519 -4.59 -9.53 -8.08
N ILE A 520 -4.47 -10.05 -6.86
CA ILE A 520 -5.51 -10.69 -6.07
C ILE A 520 -5.44 -10.06 -4.69
N GLU A 521 -6.53 -9.46 -4.22
CA GLU A 521 -6.64 -9.01 -2.83
C GLU A 521 -6.99 -10.19 -1.93
N VAL A 522 -6.41 -10.25 -0.74
CA VAL A 522 -6.63 -11.35 0.21
C VAL A 522 -6.79 -10.88 1.64
N GLU A 523 -7.71 -11.55 2.34
CA GLU A 523 -7.89 -11.51 3.79
C GLU A 523 -7.74 -12.94 4.32
N LEU A 524 -6.88 -13.10 5.33
CA LEU A 524 -6.52 -14.37 5.95
C LEU A 524 -6.95 -14.37 7.42
N LEU A 525 -7.54 -15.47 7.85
CA LEU A 525 -7.93 -15.73 9.25
C LEU A 525 -7.17 -16.96 9.76
N ARG A 526 -6.45 -16.85 10.88
CA ARG A 526 -5.78 -18.00 11.50
C ARG A 526 -6.80 -19.06 11.87
N ALA A 527 -6.56 -20.31 11.47
CA ALA A 527 -7.43 -21.42 11.81
C ALA A 527 -7.40 -21.70 13.32
N SER A 528 -8.56 -21.93 13.92
CA SER A 528 -8.71 -22.42 15.29
C SER A 528 -9.96 -23.30 15.43
N ASP A 529 -10.05 -24.03 16.55
CA ASP A 529 -11.24 -24.80 16.91
C ASP A 529 -12.41 -23.93 17.39
N THR A 530 -12.20 -22.62 17.58
CA THR A 530 -13.26 -21.66 17.93
C THR A 530 -13.93 -21.16 16.65
N PRO A 531 -15.24 -21.42 16.44
CA PRO A 531 -15.93 -21.01 15.21
C PRO A 531 -15.84 -19.50 14.99
N THR A 532 -15.24 -19.06 13.90
CA THR A 532 -14.98 -17.64 13.64
C THR A 532 -15.26 -17.33 12.17
N ILE A 533 -16.18 -16.39 11.89
CA ILE A 533 -16.55 -16.00 10.52
C ILE A 533 -15.54 -14.97 9.98
N LEU A 534 -14.96 -15.29 8.82
CA LEU A 534 -14.13 -14.39 8.02
C LEU A 534 -15.01 -13.50 7.12
N GLY A 535 -16.02 -14.08 6.48
CA GLY A 535 -16.97 -13.34 5.65
C GLY A 535 -18.03 -14.23 4.98
N VAL A 536 -18.73 -13.64 4.01
CA VAL A 536 -19.76 -14.30 3.20
C VAL A 536 -19.49 -14.01 1.72
N LEU A 537 -19.87 -14.91 0.83
CA LEU A 537 -20.02 -14.68 -0.61
C LEU A 537 -21.50 -14.78 -0.99
N GLY A 538 -21.99 -13.86 -1.83
CA GLY A 538 -23.41 -13.71 -2.13
C GLY A 538 -24.18 -13.11 -0.95
N GLY A 539 -23.56 -12.23 -0.15
CA GLY A 539 -24.20 -11.61 1.02
C GLY A 539 -25.22 -10.53 0.66
N GLU A 540 -25.36 -10.23 -0.63
CA GLU A 540 -26.16 -9.15 -1.20
C GLU A 540 -27.57 -9.69 -1.49
N LEU A 541 -28.55 -9.33 -0.66
CA LEU A 541 -29.91 -9.90 -0.69
C LEU A 541 -30.97 -8.82 -0.95
N ALA A 542 -31.88 -9.09 -1.89
CA ALA A 542 -33.01 -8.22 -2.18
C ALA A 542 -34.11 -8.31 -1.10
N VAL A 543 -34.88 -7.24 -0.92
CA VAL A 543 -36.01 -7.18 0.03
C VAL A 543 -37.35 -7.02 -0.70
N PRO A 544 -38.31 -7.96 -0.55
CA PRO A 544 -38.15 -9.33 -0.07
C PRO A 544 -37.47 -10.23 -1.11
N SER A 545 -36.96 -11.38 -0.67
CA SER A 545 -36.44 -12.44 -1.54
C SER A 545 -36.48 -13.81 -0.85
N SER A 546 -36.46 -14.89 -1.63
CA SER A 546 -36.51 -16.26 -1.11
C SER A 546 -35.55 -17.21 -1.82
N ALA A 547 -35.19 -18.29 -1.13
CA ALA A 547 -34.25 -19.32 -1.56
C ALA A 547 -32.86 -18.80 -1.99
N ASN A 548 -32.40 -17.69 -1.40
CA ASN A 548 -31.07 -17.12 -1.67
C ASN A 548 -29.98 -18.08 -1.16
N ARG A 549 -28.92 -18.32 -1.94
CA ARG A 549 -27.79 -19.17 -1.53
C ARG A 549 -26.56 -18.33 -1.22
N ILE A 550 -26.09 -18.38 0.02
CA ILE A 550 -24.88 -17.65 0.48
C ILE A 550 -23.81 -18.64 0.96
N GLU A 551 -22.52 -18.37 0.74
CA GLU A 551 -21.41 -19.20 1.25
C GLU A 551 -20.67 -18.46 2.39
N VAL A 552 -20.82 -18.95 3.62
CA VAL A 552 -20.13 -18.44 4.80
C VAL A 552 -18.72 -19.03 4.86
N ILE A 553 -17.70 -18.18 4.97
CA ILE A 553 -16.28 -18.54 5.08
C ILE A 553 -15.80 -18.22 6.50
N GLY A 554 -15.03 -19.12 7.11
CA GLY A 554 -14.52 -18.98 8.47
C GLY A 554 -13.60 -20.12 8.88
N CYS A 555 -13.36 -20.29 10.18
CA CYS A 555 -12.72 -21.48 10.76
C CYS A 555 -13.62 -22.13 11.82
N GLY A 556 -13.26 -23.34 12.26
CA GLY A 556 -13.84 -23.98 13.44
C GLY A 556 -15.27 -24.50 13.31
N PHE A 557 -15.86 -24.58 12.11
CA PHE A 557 -17.24 -25.06 11.97
C PHE A 557 -17.34 -26.56 12.33
N PRO A 558 -18.08 -26.93 13.40
CA PRO A 558 -18.11 -28.30 13.90
C PRO A 558 -18.80 -29.25 12.91
N GLU A 559 -18.63 -30.57 13.04
CA GLU A 559 -19.30 -31.55 12.15
C GLU A 559 -20.82 -31.43 12.17
N LYS A 560 -21.39 -31.07 13.33
CA LYS A 560 -22.84 -30.89 13.53
C LYS A 560 -23.15 -29.40 13.64
N VAL A 561 -23.70 -28.88 12.55
CA VAL A 561 -24.23 -27.52 12.41
C VAL A 561 -25.69 -27.63 11.96
N VAL A 562 -26.57 -26.81 12.53
CA VAL A 562 -28.00 -26.72 12.18
C VAL A 562 -28.37 -25.29 11.82
N ALA A 563 -29.47 -25.07 11.09
CA ALA A 563 -29.89 -23.74 10.64
C ALA A 563 -30.02 -22.73 11.81
N ALA A 564 -30.52 -23.20 12.96
CA ALA A 564 -30.64 -22.41 14.19
C ALA A 564 -29.30 -22.07 14.88
N ASP A 565 -28.15 -22.55 14.38
CA ASP A 565 -26.84 -22.09 14.85
C ASP A 565 -26.44 -20.73 14.24
N PHE A 566 -27.08 -20.29 13.16
CA PHE A 566 -26.79 -19.03 12.49
C PHE A 566 -27.85 -17.97 12.83
N HIS A 567 -27.40 -16.74 13.05
CA HIS A 567 -28.28 -15.60 13.38
C HIS A 567 -27.96 -14.42 12.45
N LEU A 568 -28.87 -14.13 11.51
CA LEU A 568 -28.69 -13.12 10.46
C LEU A 568 -29.46 -11.80 10.77
N GLY A 569 -30.11 -11.74 11.95
CA GLY A 569 -30.98 -10.64 12.37
C GLY A 569 -32.47 -10.94 12.20
N LYS A 570 -33.33 -10.02 12.67
CA LYS A 570 -34.79 -10.14 12.50
C LYS A 570 -35.15 -10.08 11.00
N GLY A 571 -35.99 -11.02 10.56
CA GLY A 571 -36.56 -11.08 9.23
C GLY A 571 -35.73 -11.81 8.19
N ILE A 572 -34.57 -12.36 8.58
CA ILE A 572 -33.74 -13.18 7.71
C ILE A 572 -33.75 -14.62 8.26
N THR A 573 -34.39 -15.52 7.51
CA THR A 573 -34.65 -16.90 7.95
C THR A 573 -33.76 -17.88 7.21
N VAL A 574 -32.97 -18.68 7.94
CA VAL A 574 -32.17 -19.77 7.36
C VAL A 574 -33.07 -21.00 7.17
N LEU A 575 -33.48 -21.25 5.93
CA LEU A 575 -34.31 -22.42 5.55
C LEU A 575 -33.54 -23.74 5.66
N GLY A 576 -32.23 -23.72 5.41
CA GLY A 576 -31.40 -24.91 5.37
C GLY A 576 -29.93 -24.58 5.17
N LEU A 577 -29.07 -25.62 5.20
CA LEU A 577 -27.63 -25.47 5.02
C LEU A 577 -26.97 -26.71 4.43
N GLU A 578 -25.79 -26.50 3.86
CA GLU A 578 -24.85 -27.52 3.40
C GLU A 578 -23.46 -27.18 3.97
N ARG A 579 -22.97 -27.98 4.93
CA ARG A 579 -21.60 -27.86 5.45
C ARG A 579 -20.66 -28.59 4.50
N HIS A 580 -19.72 -27.87 3.91
CA HIS A 580 -18.71 -28.47 3.02
C HIS A 580 -17.55 -29.07 3.82
N ASP A 581 -17.04 -28.32 4.79
CA ASP A 581 -15.85 -28.64 5.57
C ASP A 581 -15.86 -27.82 6.88
N ALA A 582 -14.73 -27.73 7.59
CA ALA A 582 -14.61 -26.95 8.82
C ALA A 582 -14.44 -25.43 8.58
N THR A 583 -14.40 -24.98 7.32
CA THR A 583 -14.09 -23.60 6.93
C THR A 583 -15.18 -22.95 6.08
N ARG A 584 -16.11 -23.73 5.51
CA ARG A 584 -17.19 -23.26 4.63
C ARG A 584 -18.53 -23.94 4.88
N VAL A 585 -19.58 -23.13 4.96
CA VAL A 585 -20.99 -23.56 5.06
C VAL A 585 -21.83 -22.76 4.06
N SER A 586 -22.54 -23.42 3.15
CA SER A 586 -23.60 -22.75 2.38
C SER A 586 -24.89 -22.69 3.19
N LEU A 587 -25.56 -21.55 3.19
CA LEU A 587 -26.90 -21.38 3.76
C LEU A 587 -27.92 -21.10 2.65
N LEU A 588 -29.15 -21.57 2.84
CA LEU A 588 -30.33 -21.19 2.07
C LEU A 588 -31.18 -20.22 2.91
N VAL A 589 -31.48 -19.05 2.37
CA VAL A 589 -31.94 -17.89 3.16
C VAL A 589 -33.13 -17.17 2.51
N ASP A 590 -34.17 -16.94 3.30
CA ASP A 590 -35.30 -16.07 2.97
C ASP A 590 -35.20 -14.72 3.68
N VAL A 591 -35.74 -13.68 3.06
CA VAL A 591 -35.73 -12.28 3.52
C VAL A 591 -37.17 -11.75 3.48
N GLU A 592 -37.73 -11.45 4.66
CA GLU A 592 -39.07 -10.90 4.84
C GLU A 592 -39.26 -9.55 4.09
N PRO A 593 -40.52 -9.17 3.77
CA PRO A 593 -40.82 -7.82 3.26
C PRO A 593 -40.53 -6.72 4.29
N ASP A 594 -40.47 -5.48 3.80
CA ASP A 594 -40.42 -4.25 4.59
C ASP A 594 -39.27 -4.16 5.62
N LEU A 595 -38.19 -4.91 5.40
CA LEU A 595 -36.98 -4.82 6.21
C LEU A 595 -36.15 -3.58 5.83
N PRO A 596 -35.64 -2.80 6.80
CA PRO A 596 -34.74 -1.68 6.52
C PRO A 596 -33.51 -2.12 5.73
N LEU A 597 -33.05 -1.33 4.77
CA LEU A 597 -31.91 -1.70 3.91
C LEU A 597 -30.57 -1.69 4.68
N GLY A 598 -29.48 -1.97 3.98
CA GLY A 598 -28.11 -1.85 4.50
C GLY A 598 -27.62 -3.03 5.35
N LYS A 599 -26.39 -2.90 5.85
CA LYS A 599 -25.55 -4.02 6.31
C LYS A 599 -26.04 -4.67 7.62
N ARG A 600 -26.20 -6.00 7.60
CA ARG A 600 -26.54 -6.90 8.71
C ARG A 600 -25.33 -7.75 9.13
N ALA A 601 -25.33 -8.14 10.40
CA ALA A 601 -24.38 -9.11 10.95
C ALA A 601 -24.81 -10.55 10.58
N ILE A 602 -23.84 -11.45 10.54
CA ILE A 602 -24.08 -12.89 10.59
C ILE A 602 -23.29 -13.45 11.78
N ASP A 603 -24.01 -13.92 12.80
CA ASP A 603 -23.42 -14.50 14.01
C ASP A 603 -23.56 -16.03 14.01
N PHE A 604 -22.67 -16.72 14.72
CA PHE A 604 -22.70 -18.18 14.91
C PHE A 604 -22.84 -18.52 16.39
N ARG A 605 -24.03 -18.98 16.80
CA ARG A 605 -24.42 -19.23 18.20
C ARG A 605 -24.19 -17.99 19.08
N ILE A 606 -23.20 -18.03 19.96
CA ILE A 606 -22.83 -16.91 20.84
C ILE A 606 -21.67 -16.05 20.28
N LEU A 607 -21.13 -16.42 19.12
CA LEU A 607 -19.91 -15.85 18.56
C LEU A 607 -20.31 -14.84 17.48
N GLN A 608 -20.02 -13.56 17.75
CA GLN A 608 -20.37 -12.46 16.86
C GLN A 608 -19.51 -12.47 15.60
N GLY A 609 -20.14 -12.26 14.45
CA GLY A 609 -19.47 -12.20 13.15
C GLY A 609 -19.56 -10.83 12.49
N PRO A 610 -19.02 -10.70 11.26
CA PRO A 610 -18.87 -9.42 10.59
C PRO A 610 -20.19 -8.93 9.95
N ARG A 611 -20.31 -7.61 9.75
CA ARG A 611 -21.49 -6.99 9.13
C ARG A 611 -21.42 -7.01 7.60
N VAL A 612 -21.58 -8.20 7.01
CA VAL A 612 -21.29 -8.49 5.59
C VAL A 612 -22.51 -8.95 4.77
N ILE A 613 -23.71 -9.02 5.36
CA ILE A 613 -24.94 -9.23 4.58
C ILE A 613 -25.50 -7.85 4.22
N THR A 614 -25.70 -7.56 2.94
CA THR A 614 -26.18 -6.26 2.46
C THR A 614 -27.62 -6.41 1.97
N LEU A 615 -28.58 -5.82 2.69
CA LEU A 615 -29.96 -5.74 2.21
C LEU A 615 -30.13 -4.55 1.24
N TYR A 616 -30.73 -4.80 0.08
CA TYR A 616 -31.04 -3.78 -0.93
C TYR A 616 -32.46 -3.95 -1.49
N ASP A 617 -33.01 -2.93 -2.15
CA ASP A 617 -34.34 -2.99 -2.76
C ASP A 617 -34.27 -3.30 -4.27
N THR A 618 -33.50 -2.54 -5.06
CA THR A 618 -33.22 -2.74 -6.48
C THR A 618 -31.75 -2.48 -6.78
N ILE A 619 -31.28 -2.93 -7.95
CA ILE A 619 -30.11 -2.38 -8.60
C ILE A 619 -30.53 -1.10 -9.35
N ASP A 620 -29.78 -0.02 -9.15
CA ASP A 620 -29.98 1.29 -9.78
C ASP A 620 -29.04 1.53 -10.96
N GLY A 621 -27.85 0.96 -10.89
CA GLY A 621 -26.88 1.03 -11.98
C GLY A 621 -25.78 -0.03 -11.85
N ILE A 622 -24.84 0.05 -12.78
CA ILE A 622 -23.58 -0.71 -12.74
C ILE A 622 -22.40 0.28 -12.81
N ARG A 623 -21.24 -0.13 -12.33
CA ARG A 623 -19.99 0.64 -12.27
C ARG A 623 -18.85 -0.20 -12.80
N ILE A 624 -17.94 0.42 -13.54
CA ILE A 624 -16.71 -0.24 -13.99
C ILE A 624 -15.65 -0.03 -12.91
N ARG A 625 -14.93 -1.10 -12.54
CA ARG A 625 -13.78 -1.09 -11.64
C ARG A 625 -12.61 -1.81 -12.34
N PRO A 626 -11.37 -1.27 -12.32
CA PRO A 626 -10.99 0.07 -11.86
C PRO A 626 -11.57 1.17 -12.76
N ASN A 627 -11.71 2.38 -12.23
CA ASN A 627 -12.07 3.57 -13.00
C ASN A 627 -11.41 4.81 -12.36
N PRO A 628 -10.51 5.52 -13.05
CA PRO A 628 -9.96 5.19 -14.37
C PRO A 628 -9.13 3.90 -14.36
N GLY A 629 -9.18 3.16 -15.47
CA GLY A 629 -8.22 2.10 -15.79
C GLY A 629 -6.93 2.67 -16.37
N PHE A 630 -5.83 1.94 -16.28
CA PHE A 630 -4.50 2.42 -16.61
C PHE A 630 -3.60 1.35 -17.21
N SER A 631 -3.22 1.54 -18.48
CA SER A 631 -2.44 0.58 -19.27
C SER A 631 -1.23 1.23 -19.94
N ARG A 632 -0.30 0.39 -20.44
CA ARG A 632 0.91 0.82 -21.15
C ARG A 632 1.20 -0.11 -22.32
N VAL A 633 1.42 0.49 -23.49
CA VAL A 633 1.86 -0.24 -24.69
C VAL A 633 3.16 -1.02 -24.44
N GLY A 634 3.36 -2.09 -25.22
CA GLY A 634 4.51 -2.96 -25.04
C GLY A 634 4.57 -4.10 -26.04
N GLY A 635 5.64 -4.88 -25.97
CA GLY A 635 5.93 -6.04 -26.82
C GLY A 635 7.21 -5.90 -27.64
N LYS A 636 7.86 -4.72 -27.66
CA LYS A 636 9.11 -4.48 -28.41
C LYS A 636 10.31 -4.31 -27.48
N MET A 637 10.25 -3.36 -26.55
CA MET A 637 11.35 -3.04 -25.63
C MET A 637 11.01 -3.30 -24.15
N ARG A 638 9.71 -3.36 -23.84
CA ARG A 638 9.15 -3.69 -22.53
C ARG A 638 7.92 -4.58 -22.73
N PRO A 639 7.59 -5.49 -21.81
CA PRO A 639 6.26 -6.10 -21.75
C PRO A 639 5.13 -5.06 -21.75
N LYS A 640 3.96 -5.46 -22.25
CA LYS A 640 2.71 -4.71 -22.11
C LYS A 640 2.31 -4.64 -20.64
N GLN A 641 1.73 -3.51 -20.20
CA GLN A 641 0.95 -3.47 -18.95
C GLN A 641 -0.50 -3.79 -19.32
N LEU A 642 -0.98 -4.97 -18.96
CA LEU A 642 -2.39 -5.32 -19.15
C LEU A 642 -3.28 -4.50 -18.20
N GLU A 643 -4.56 -4.42 -18.50
CA GLU A 643 -5.58 -3.94 -17.56
C GLU A 643 -6.73 -4.96 -17.52
N ARG A 644 -7.45 -5.03 -16.39
CA ARG A 644 -8.65 -5.86 -16.26
C ARG A 644 -9.78 -5.06 -15.63
N PHE A 645 -10.95 -5.18 -16.23
CA PHE A 645 -12.17 -4.57 -15.74
C PHE A 645 -13.17 -5.60 -15.23
N GLU A 646 -13.95 -5.20 -14.24
CA GLU A 646 -15.19 -5.86 -13.85
C GLU A 646 -16.30 -4.84 -13.66
N ALA A 647 -17.55 -5.29 -13.81
CA ALA A 647 -18.72 -4.48 -13.55
C ALA A 647 -19.31 -4.84 -12.18
N VAL A 648 -19.63 -3.83 -11.37
CA VAL A 648 -20.22 -3.96 -10.04
C VAL A 648 -21.59 -3.30 -10.06
N ALA A 649 -22.65 -4.02 -9.70
CA ALA A 649 -23.97 -3.44 -9.51
C ALA A 649 -24.00 -2.56 -8.25
N PHE A 650 -24.84 -1.53 -8.20
CA PHE A 650 -25.02 -0.70 -7.01
C PHE A 650 -26.48 -0.28 -6.80
N THR A 651 -26.80 0.12 -5.57
CA THR A 651 -28.07 0.78 -5.20
C THR A 651 -27.77 2.17 -4.63
N ARG A 652 -28.66 3.13 -4.89
CA ARG A 652 -28.47 4.59 -4.67
C ARG A 652 -28.54 5.09 -3.21
N GLY A 653 -28.07 4.25 -2.29
CA GLY A 653 -27.98 4.52 -0.86
C GLY A 653 -29.28 4.97 -0.17
N PRO A 654 -29.17 5.48 1.07
CA PRO A 654 -30.27 6.13 1.78
C PRO A 654 -30.79 7.44 1.19
N ASP A 655 -29.97 8.27 0.53
CA ASP A 655 -30.38 9.61 0.06
C ASP A 655 -31.20 9.60 -1.25
N GLY A 656 -31.11 8.54 -2.04
CA GLY A 656 -31.84 8.39 -3.30
C GLY A 656 -31.12 8.96 -4.53
N VAL A 657 -29.87 9.39 -4.43
CA VAL A 657 -29.10 10.08 -5.47
C VAL A 657 -27.97 9.16 -5.98
N PRO A 658 -28.06 8.61 -7.19
CA PRO A 658 -27.02 7.72 -7.69
C PRO A 658 -25.74 8.49 -8.07
N TYR A 659 -24.59 7.84 -7.88
CA TYR A 659 -23.23 8.34 -8.19
C TYR A 659 -22.70 9.41 -7.19
N ASN A 660 -22.98 9.20 -5.90
CA ASN A 660 -22.50 9.95 -4.74
C ASN A 660 -21.51 9.10 -3.89
N GLU A 661 -21.38 9.39 -2.59
CA GLU A 661 -20.60 8.62 -1.60
C GLU A 661 -21.44 7.62 -0.76
N ASP A 662 -22.77 7.71 -0.78
CA ASP A 662 -23.68 6.87 0.03
C ASP A 662 -24.17 5.60 -0.71
N ASP A 663 -24.00 5.56 -2.03
CA ASP A 663 -24.24 4.41 -2.90
C ASP A 663 -23.59 3.14 -2.35
N VAL A 664 -24.38 2.06 -2.32
CA VAL A 664 -23.89 0.75 -1.87
C VAL A 664 -23.58 -0.11 -3.10
N ASP A 665 -22.29 -0.29 -3.39
CA ASP A 665 -21.79 -1.33 -4.29
C ASP A 665 -22.24 -2.73 -3.77
N LEU A 666 -22.76 -3.56 -4.68
CA LEU A 666 -23.35 -4.88 -4.44
C LEU A 666 -22.47 -5.98 -5.06
N MET A 667 -23.04 -6.85 -5.90
CA MET A 667 -22.33 -7.96 -6.55
C MET A 667 -21.61 -7.54 -7.85
N THR A 668 -20.54 -8.25 -8.19
CA THR A 668 -19.98 -8.24 -9.55
C THR A 668 -20.97 -8.87 -10.53
N VAL A 669 -21.21 -8.23 -11.68
CA VAL A 669 -22.19 -8.67 -12.69
C VAL A 669 -21.54 -9.02 -14.02
N PRO A 670 -22.03 -10.06 -14.74
CA PRO A 670 -21.55 -10.38 -16.07
C PRO A 670 -22.06 -9.34 -17.07
N VAL A 671 -21.15 -8.80 -17.88
CA VAL A 671 -21.40 -7.75 -18.88
C VAL A 671 -20.71 -8.10 -20.20
N LYS A 672 -21.13 -7.42 -21.27
CA LYS A 672 -20.36 -7.30 -22.51
C LYS A 672 -19.51 -6.05 -22.47
N TRP A 673 -18.30 -6.17 -23.02
CA TRP A 673 -17.29 -5.12 -23.01
C TRP A 673 -17.00 -4.59 -24.41
N HIS A 674 -16.89 -3.28 -24.56
CA HIS A 674 -16.33 -2.66 -25.77
C HIS A 674 -15.64 -1.33 -25.44
N LEU A 675 -14.86 -0.83 -26.40
CA LEU A 675 -14.22 0.48 -26.32
C LEU A 675 -14.99 1.51 -27.17
N GLU A 676 -15.03 2.75 -26.70
CA GLU A 676 -15.56 3.91 -27.43
C GLU A 676 -14.52 5.04 -27.42
N GLU A 677 -14.52 5.87 -28.47
CA GLU A 677 -13.61 7.02 -28.60
C GLU A 677 -13.82 8.03 -27.44
N PHE A 678 -12.74 8.54 -26.85
CA PHE A 678 -12.78 9.66 -25.92
C PHE A 678 -12.32 10.93 -26.66
N PRO A 679 -13.22 11.72 -27.28
CA PRO A 679 -12.82 12.81 -28.18
C PRO A 679 -12.29 14.02 -27.40
N ILE A 680 -10.96 14.16 -27.31
CA ILE A 680 -10.28 15.33 -26.75
C ILE A 680 -10.06 16.41 -27.83
N ARG A 681 -9.86 15.98 -29.08
CA ARG A 681 -9.39 16.81 -30.20
C ARG A 681 -10.11 16.43 -31.51
N PRO A 682 -10.19 17.36 -32.48
CA PRO A 682 -10.73 17.05 -33.81
C PRO A 682 -9.87 16.01 -34.54
N GLY A 683 -10.44 14.83 -34.76
CA GLY A 683 -9.75 13.71 -35.41
C GLY A 683 -8.73 13.01 -34.53
N ASP A 684 -9.01 12.86 -33.22
CA ASP A 684 -8.38 11.77 -32.46
C ASP A 684 -8.75 10.41 -33.10
N ASP A 685 -7.80 9.50 -33.07
CA ASP A 685 -7.84 8.15 -33.64
C ASP A 685 -7.45 7.10 -32.58
N ASP A 686 -7.54 7.43 -31.28
CA ASP A 686 -7.04 6.62 -30.17
C ASP A 686 -7.70 5.22 -30.16
N LEU A 687 -9.02 5.13 -30.34
CA LEU A 687 -9.76 3.86 -30.42
C LEU A 687 -9.21 2.90 -31.49
N GLN A 688 -8.62 3.42 -32.58
CA GLN A 688 -8.08 2.60 -33.68
C GLN A 688 -6.70 2.00 -33.35
N PHE A 689 -5.98 2.58 -32.36
CA PHE A 689 -4.57 2.28 -32.14
C PHE A 689 -4.21 1.84 -30.72
N VAL A 690 -4.99 2.15 -29.68
CA VAL A 690 -4.57 1.88 -28.28
C VAL A 690 -4.39 0.40 -27.94
N GLY A 691 -5.19 -0.49 -28.54
CA GLY A 691 -5.20 -1.92 -28.23
C GLY A 691 -6.59 -2.56 -28.37
N GLU A 692 -6.74 -3.75 -27.79
CA GLU A 692 -7.96 -4.57 -27.88
C GLU A 692 -8.51 -4.86 -26.48
N LEU A 693 -9.83 -4.81 -26.32
CA LEU A 693 -10.56 -5.20 -25.11
C LEU A 693 -11.35 -6.48 -25.39
N ASP A 694 -11.14 -7.54 -24.61
CA ASP A 694 -11.92 -8.78 -24.78
C ASP A 694 -13.37 -8.61 -24.30
N GLU A 695 -14.31 -8.84 -25.22
CA GLU A 695 -15.75 -8.61 -25.08
C GLU A 695 -16.40 -9.37 -23.91
N ASN A 696 -15.78 -10.45 -23.42
CA ASN A 696 -16.38 -11.39 -22.47
C ASN A 696 -15.69 -11.38 -21.10
N THR A 697 -14.42 -10.97 -21.04
CA THR A 697 -13.57 -11.05 -19.84
C THR A 697 -13.09 -9.70 -19.33
N GLY A 698 -13.30 -8.61 -20.06
CA GLY A 698 -12.88 -7.27 -19.64
C GLY A 698 -11.37 -7.09 -19.60
N VAL A 699 -10.59 -7.99 -20.22
CA VAL A 699 -9.13 -7.90 -20.27
C VAL A 699 -8.72 -6.99 -21.42
N PHE A 700 -8.10 -5.86 -21.10
CA PHE A 700 -7.51 -4.97 -22.09
C PHE A 700 -6.04 -5.35 -22.36
N THR A 701 -5.73 -5.53 -23.64
CA THR A 701 -4.38 -5.77 -24.15
C THR A 701 -3.96 -4.58 -25.01
N PRO A 702 -3.06 -3.70 -24.53
CA PRO A 702 -2.62 -2.53 -25.28
C PRO A 702 -1.81 -2.93 -26.52
N ALA A 703 -1.63 -2.00 -27.46
CA ALA A 703 -0.88 -2.21 -28.68
C ALA A 703 0.66 -2.25 -28.47
N ILE A 704 1.39 -2.33 -29.58
CA ILE A 704 2.86 -2.40 -29.63
C ILE A 704 3.51 -1.05 -29.29
N ASP A 705 4.68 -1.07 -28.63
CA ASP A 705 5.39 0.15 -28.22
C ASP A 705 6.32 0.76 -29.27
N GLY A 706 6.43 2.09 -29.23
CA GLY A 706 7.23 2.93 -30.12
C GLY A 706 6.40 3.72 -31.16
N PRO A 707 7.07 4.57 -31.96
CA PRO A 707 6.42 5.38 -33.00
C PRO A 707 5.70 4.52 -34.05
N ASN A 708 4.42 4.79 -34.30
CA ASN A 708 3.62 4.14 -35.35
C ASN A 708 3.48 5.07 -36.57
N PRO A 709 4.07 4.73 -37.75
CA PRO A 709 3.96 5.54 -38.97
C PRO A 709 2.54 5.72 -39.53
N GLU A 710 1.57 4.91 -39.10
CA GLU A 710 0.17 5.04 -39.50
C GLU A 710 -0.54 6.17 -38.74
N ARG A 711 -0.04 6.53 -37.55
CA ARG A 711 -0.56 7.64 -36.75
C ARG A 711 0.03 8.98 -37.16
N ARG A 712 -0.76 10.04 -36.99
CA ARG A 712 -0.32 11.42 -37.19
C ARG A 712 0.97 11.72 -36.42
N PHE A 713 1.93 12.35 -37.11
CA PHE A 713 3.29 12.66 -36.59
C PHE A 713 4.12 11.44 -36.13
N ASN A 714 3.78 10.22 -36.57
CA ASN A 714 4.35 8.96 -36.09
C ASN A 714 4.15 8.76 -34.56
N ALA A 715 3.00 9.16 -34.02
CA ALA A 715 2.71 9.02 -32.60
C ALA A 715 2.81 7.56 -32.11
N ASN A 716 3.05 7.37 -30.81
CA ASN A 716 2.94 6.04 -30.21
C ASN A 716 1.47 5.59 -30.20
N ASN A 717 1.23 4.29 -30.00
CA ASN A 717 -0.11 3.71 -29.84
C ASN A 717 -0.73 3.98 -28.45
N ILE A 718 -0.58 5.21 -27.95
CA ILE A 718 -1.09 5.70 -26.67
C ILE A 718 -2.37 6.50 -26.88
N GLY A 719 -3.22 6.64 -25.87
CA GLY A 719 -4.47 7.36 -26.03
C GLY A 719 -5.40 7.28 -24.83
N ASP A 720 -6.48 8.05 -24.93
CA ASP A 720 -7.61 8.03 -23.99
C ASP A 720 -8.81 7.36 -24.68
N VAL A 721 -9.42 6.38 -24.02
CA VAL A 721 -10.64 5.71 -24.51
C VAL A 721 -11.64 5.53 -23.39
N TYR A 722 -12.92 5.44 -23.76
CA TYR A 722 -13.95 4.96 -22.86
C TYR A 722 -13.98 3.43 -22.89
N VAL A 723 -14.01 2.82 -21.71
CA VAL A 723 -14.38 1.41 -21.53
C VAL A 723 -15.87 1.37 -21.24
N VAL A 724 -16.62 0.54 -21.95
CA VAL A 724 -18.07 0.42 -21.79
C VAL A 724 -18.44 -1.00 -21.42
N ALA A 725 -19.38 -1.09 -20.47
CA ALA A 725 -19.96 -2.33 -19.97
C ALA A 725 -21.47 -2.27 -20.18
N THR A 726 -22.05 -3.30 -20.78
CA THR A 726 -23.51 -3.45 -20.94
C THR A 726 -24.00 -4.81 -20.45
N CYS A 727 -25.17 -4.84 -19.80
CA CYS A 727 -25.89 -6.07 -19.50
C CYS A 727 -27.40 -5.82 -19.42
N THR A 728 -28.17 -6.88 -19.61
CA THR A 728 -29.60 -6.90 -19.26
C THR A 728 -29.78 -7.76 -18.01
N MET A 729 -30.48 -7.24 -17.01
CA MET A 729 -30.72 -7.95 -15.75
C MET A 729 -32.17 -7.83 -15.31
N THR A 730 -32.69 -8.93 -14.77
CA THR A 730 -33.99 -9.00 -14.11
C THR A 730 -33.83 -8.57 -12.65
N VAL A 731 -34.35 -7.40 -12.29
CA VAL A 731 -34.17 -6.77 -10.97
C VAL A 731 -35.53 -6.47 -10.32
N PRO A 732 -35.62 -6.31 -9.00
CA PRO A 732 -36.87 -5.88 -8.36
C PRO A 732 -37.30 -4.49 -8.84
N GLU A 733 -38.59 -4.28 -9.01
CA GLU A 733 -39.17 -2.96 -9.22
C GLU A 733 -39.26 -2.21 -7.89
N ARG A 734 -38.49 -1.12 -7.74
CA ARG A 734 -38.68 -0.20 -6.62
C ARG A 734 -40.08 0.39 -6.71
N LYS A 735 -40.91 0.11 -5.69
CA LYS A 735 -42.15 0.85 -5.47
C LYS A 735 -41.77 2.29 -5.12
N GLU A 736 -41.99 3.23 -6.05
CA GLU A 736 -41.84 4.65 -5.74
C GLU A 736 -42.87 5.02 -4.67
N VAL A 737 -42.38 5.33 -3.47
CA VAL A 737 -43.17 6.01 -2.46
C VAL A 737 -43.39 7.42 -2.98
N LYS A 738 -44.60 7.69 -3.49
CA LYS A 738 -45.02 9.07 -3.68
C LYS A 738 -44.87 9.78 -2.34
N GLU A 739 -44.17 10.92 -2.36
CA GLU A 739 -44.44 11.92 -1.34
C GLU A 739 -45.84 12.43 -1.62
N GLU A 740 -46.71 12.33 -0.62
CA GLU A 740 -47.95 13.08 -0.58
C GLU A 740 -47.52 14.53 -0.37
N THR A 741 -47.38 15.27 -1.47
CA THR A 741 -47.41 16.73 -1.43
C THR A 741 -48.68 17.12 -0.71
N GLU A 742 -48.57 17.88 0.37
CA GLU A 742 -49.72 18.44 1.06
C GLU A 742 -50.48 19.33 0.07
N GLU A 743 -51.60 18.82 -0.46
CA GLU A 743 -52.52 19.58 -1.31
C GLU A 743 -53.27 20.57 -0.41
N ASP A 744 -52.64 21.71 -0.17
CA ASP A 744 -53.19 22.84 0.58
C ASP A 744 -54.49 23.33 -0.09
N GLU A 745 -55.66 23.03 0.53
CA GLU A 745 -57.00 23.37 0.02
C GLU A 745 -57.30 24.89 0.14
N GLY A 746 -56.48 25.71 -0.52
CA GLY A 746 -56.64 27.17 -0.62
C GLY A 746 -57.55 27.60 -1.79
N ASP A 747 -58.82 27.90 -1.49
CA ASP A 747 -59.79 28.37 -2.48
C ASP A 747 -59.47 29.77 -3.03
N GLY A 748 -59.06 29.83 -4.31
CA GLY A 748 -59.73 30.67 -5.31
C GLY A 748 -59.48 32.20 -5.36
N SER A 749 -59.11 32.65 -6.57
CA SER A 749 -59.42 33.96 -7.17
C SER A 749 -58.54 35.21 -6.91
N ASN A 750 -57.60 35.42 -7.86
CA ASN A 750 -57.32 36.67 -8.61
C ASN A 750 -56.95 37.98 -7.87
N GLY A 751 -55.81 38.57 -8.27
CA GLY A 751 -55.59 40.03 -8.19
C GLY A 751 -54.15 40.48 -8.46
N ASP A 752 -53.90 41.19 -9.56
CA ASP A 752 -52.60 41.85 -9.83
C ASP A 752 -52.40 43.11 -8.97
N SER A 753 -51.18 43.37 -8.48
CA SER A 753 -50.54 44.71 -8.43
C SER A 753 -49.10 44.64 -7.89
N GLU A 754 -48.35 45.73 -8.06
CA GLU A 754 -46.88 45.83 -7.88
C GLU A 754 -46.48 46.66 -6.62
N GLU A 755 -45.15 46.79 -6.40
CA GLU A 755 -44.43 47.82 -5.61
C GLU A 755 -44.42 47.81 -4.05
N ASP A 756 -43.30 47.28 -3.51
CA ASP A 756 -42.25 48.02 -2.74
C ASP A 756 -42.46 48.54 -1.29
N SER A 757 -41.32 48.72 -0.61
CA SER A 757 -41.01 49.59 0.56
C SER A 757 -41.30 49.12 2.01
N SER A 758 -40.23 48.62 2.65
CA SER A 758 -39.59 49.10 3.91
C SER A 758 -40.35 49.32 5.26
N GLU A 759 -39.65 48.88 6.34
CA GLU A 759 -39.68 49.38 7.75
C GLU A 759 -40.94 49.16 8.63
N GLY A 760 -40.76 48.66 9.87
CA GLY A 760 -41.77 48.83 10.94
C GLY A 760 -41.83 47.85 12.13
N SER A 761 -40.84 47.87 13.02
CA SER A 761 -40.98 47.71 14.50
C SER A 761 -41.58 46.44 15.17
N GLU A 762 -40.86 45.98 16.20
CA GLU A 762 -41.32 45.21 17.38
C GLU A 762 -42.35 46.01 18.25
N PRO A 763 -42.98 45.49 19.37
CA PRO A 763 -42.58 44.31 20.17
C PRO A 763 -43.67 43.42 20.87
N ASN A 764 -43.24 42.20 21.22
CA ASN A 764 -43.40 41.46 22.51
C ASN A 764 -44.73 41.47 23.32
N SER A 765 -45.33 40.29 23.59
CA SER A 765 -45.78 39.85 24.95
C SER A 765 -46.43 38.45 25.01
N GLY A 766 -46.10 37.63 26.03
CA GLY A 766 -46.83 36.43 26.51
C GLY A 766 -46.63 35.15 25.67
N GLU A 767 -46.21 33.99 26.19
CA GLU A 767 -46.66 33.23 27.38
C GLU A 767 -48.15 32.81 27.30
N ASP A 768 -48.42 31.55 26.89
CA ASP A 768 -48.58 30.46 27.86
C ASP A 768 -48.54 29.06 27.20
N SER A 769 -48.45 28.00 28.01
CA SER A 769 -48.29 26.61 27.58
C SER A 769 -49.61 25.87 27.27
N GLU A 770 -49.60 24.87 26.37
CA GLU A 770 -49.94 23.48 26.74
C GLU A 770 -49.61 22.41 25.67
N ASP A 771 -49.30 21.22 26.21
CA ASP A 771 -48.95 19.93 25.61
C ASP A 771 -49.94 19.38 24.54
N SER A 772 -49.44 19.04 23.34
CA SER A 772 -49.98 17.92 22.57
C SER A 772 -48.96 17.20 21.68
N THR A 773 -48.71 15.94 22.04
CA THR A 773 -48.28 14.80 21.18
C THR A 773 -47.98 15.07 19.69
N VAL A 774 -46.71 14.93 19.30
CA VAL A 774 -46.35 14.63 17.90
C VAL A 774 -46.81 13.21 17.58
N GLU A 775 -47.76 13.06 16.66
CA GLU A 775 -48.12 11.74 16.13
C GLU A 775 -47.07 11.26 15.11
N ASP A 776 -46.54 10.05 15.32
CA ASP A 776 -45.71 9.36 14.32
C ASP A 776 -46.54 9.15 13.03
N GLY A 777 -46.24 9.96 12.00
CA GLY A 777 -46.80 9.84 10.66
C GLY A 777 -46.45 8.51 10.00
N LYS A 778 -47.22 7.47 10.30
CA LYS A 778 -47.04 6.11 9.76
C LYS A 778 -47.30 6.11 8.26
N LYS A 779 -46.22 6.22 7.46
CA LYS A 779 -46.20 5.82 6.05
C LYS A 779 -46.62 4.34 5.96
N GLN A 780 -47.90 4.10 5.71
CA GLN A 780 -48.51 2.78 5.77
C GLN A 780 -48.23 2.02 4.47
N ILE A 781 -47.06 1.38 4.41
CA ILE A 781 -46.74 0.45 3.33
C ILE A 781 -47.83 -0.62 3.28
N VAL A 782 -48.49 -0.77 2.12
CA VAL A 782 -49.49 -1.80 1.91
C VAL A 782 -48.79 -3.14 1.83
N ALA A 783 -48.86 -3.89 2.93
CA ALA A 783 -48.30 -5.23 3.04
C ALA A 783 -48.88 -6.16 1.96
N ALA A 784 -47.99 -6.86 1.26
CA ALA A 784 -48.33 -7.92 0.34
C ALA A 784 -47.28 -9.02 0.47
N ASP A 785 -47.71 -10.25 0.76
CA ASP A 785 -46.86 -11.45 0.84
C ASP A 785 -46.35 -11.93 -0.53
N GLU A 786 -46.36 -11.05 -1.55
CA GLU A 786 -45.91 -11.35 -2.90
C GLU A 786 -44.43 -10.93 -3.09
N PRO A 787 -43.60 -11.75 -3.78
CA PRO A 787 -42.25 -11.35 -4.14
C PRO A 787 -42.28 -10.07 -5.00
N PRO A 788 -41.23 -9.24 -4.98
CA PRO A 788 -41.27 -7.96 -5.66
C PRO A 788 -41.45 -8.18 -7.17
N LYS A 789 -42.25 -7.31 -7.82
CA LYS A 789 -42.46 -7.38 -9.26
C LYS A 789 -41.11 -7.23 -9.96
N MET A 790 -40.64 -8.31 -10.57
CA MET A 790 -39.35 -8.31 -11.25
C MET A 790 -39.49 -7.65 -12.63
N VAL A 791 -38.57 -6.76 -12.96
CA VAL A 791 -38.50 -6.04 -14.23
C VAL A 791 -37.15 -6.26 -14.90
N GLU A 792 -37.18 -6.50 -16.21
CA GLU A 792 -35.99 -6.55 -17.04
C GLU A 792 -35.51 -5.12 -17.33
N LYS A 793 -34.27 -4.80 -16.95
CA LYS A 793 -33.63 -3.50 -17.22
C LYS A 793 -32.33 -3.72 -17.99
N GLU A 794 -32.09 -2.86 -18.99
CA GLU A 794 -30.77 -2.70 -19.60
C GLU A 794 -29.93 -1.75 -18.74
N PHE A 795 -28.69 -2.14 -18.45
CA PHE A 795 -27.72 -1.37 -17.69
C PHE A 795 -26.49 -1.10 -18.55
N ARG A 796 -26.00 0.14 -18.52
CA ARG A 796 -24.80 0.56 -19.25
C ARG A 796 -23.94 1.47 -18.39
N ALA A 797 -22.68 1.10 -18.19
CA ALA A 797 -21.65 1.95 -17.59
C ALA A 797 -20.59 2.34 -18.60
N ARG A 798 -19.91 3.45 -18.31
CA ARG A 798 -18.79 3.98 -19.07
C ARG A 798 -17.71 4.45 -18.10
N GLY A 799 -16.55 3.82 -18.15
CA GLY A 799 -15.33 4.21 -17.42
C GLY A 799 -14.31 4.81 -18.38
N HIS A 800 -13.26 5.43 -17.85
CA HIS A 800 -12.14 5.95 -18.61
C HIS A 800 -10.95 4.98 -18.53
N LEU A 801 -10.20 4.83 -19.63
CA LEU A 801 -8.94 4.09 -19.69
C LEU A 801 -7.89 4.97 -20.36
N LEU A 802 -6.83 5.27 -19.59
CA LEU A 802 -5.63 5.92 -20.10
C LEU A 802 -4.59 4.88 -20.50
N VAL A 803 -4.18 4.89 -21.77
CA VAL A 803 -3.13 4.02 -22.32
C VAL A 803 -1.90 4.86 -22.63
N THR A 804 -0.78 4.61 -21.95
CA THR A 804 0.42 5.45 -22.03
C THR A 804 1.70 4.69 -22.42
N VAL A 805 2.84 5.38 -22.44
CA VAL A 805 4.14 4.79 -22.81
C VAL A 805 4.67 3.82 -21.74
N PRO A 806 5.49 2.83 -22.12
CA PRO A 806 6.10 1.91 -21.16
C PRO A 806 7.18 2.61 -20.32
N ILE A 807 7.49 2.05 -19.15
CA ILE A 807 8.57 2.58 -18.31
C ILE A 807 9.91 2.09 -18.88
N TYR A 808 10.47 2.87 -19.80
CA TYR A 808 11.73 2.54 -20.47
C TYR A 808 12.94 2.49 -19.52
N VAL A 809 12.95 3.27 -18.43
CA VAL A 809 14.04 3.26 -17.43
C VAL A 809 13.53 2.77 -16.09
N LYS A 810 13.99 1.59 -15.66
CA LYS A 810 13.73 1.05 -14.33
C LYS A 810 14.95 1.27 -13.42
N TRP A 811 14.73 2.04 -12.36
CA TRP A 811 15.75 2.41 -11.37
C TRP A 811 15.81 1.41 -10.19
N ASP A 812 14.68 0.74 -9.93
CA ASP A 812 14.37 -0.24 -8.90
C ASP A 812 14.79 -1.68 -9.26
N GLN A 813 14.70 -2.03 -10.55
CA GLN A 813 15.33 -3.24 -11.10
C GLN A 813 16.84 -3.03 -11.14
N TYR A 814 17.49 -3.46 -10.06
CA TYR A 814 18.89 -3.87 -10.05
C TYR A 814 18.90 -5.39 -9.84
N GLU A 815 19.23 -6.14 -10.89
CA GLU A 815 19.43 -7.58 -10.78
C GLU A 815 20.87 -7.86 -10.35
N TRP A 816 21.03 -8.33 -9.12
CA TRP A 816 22.34 -8.67 -8.53
C TRP A 816 23.13 -9.69 -9.36
N ASN A 817 22.43 -10.52 -10.15
CA ASN A 817 23.00 -11.56 -10.99
C ASN A 817 23.48 -11.06 -12.37
N GLN A 818 23.43 -9.75 -12.65
CA GLN A 818 23.91 -9.12 -13.89
C GLN A 818 25.26 -8.40 -13.73
N ARG A 819 26.10 -8.83 -12.78
CA ARG A 819 27.50 -8.41 -12.61
C ARG A 819 28.45 -9.59 -12.79
#